data_AF-A0A2V4E8W1-F1
#
_entry.id   AF-A0A2V4E8W1-F1
#
_cell.length_a   1.000
_cell.length_b   1.000
_cell.length_c   1.000
_cell.angle_alpha   90.00
_cell.angle_beta   90.00
_cell.angle_gamma   90.00
#
_symmetry.space_group_name_H-M   'P 1'
#
loop_
_entity.id
_entity.type
_entity.pdbx_description
1 polymer ?
#
loop_
_entity_poly.entity_id
_entity_poly.type
_entity_poly.pdbx_seq_one_letter_code
_entity_poly.pdbx_strand_id
1 'polypeptide(L)'
;MKLIGIVGTNAQESYNRMLLQFMQKHFKHKAEIEILELTDVPMFNESDDQSNSDIIQHFNNKIIEADGVIIATPEHNHSIPSALKSILEWLSFNLHPFDGKPVMIVGASYDVQGSSRAQLHLRQILDAPGVNATVMPGYEFLLGQAHHAFDEQGNIKSERTIDFLESCFLRFVRFTQVANLLNEPEEITYEPGQYCVTAPGHNGDLPMVVTLSMDRIESIDIDTEGESEGIADVVFKRIPSQILEGQTLNVDILSGASVTSNGVIDGVAKAIKMAGANPDVLRKRPKALSAVDTSDEQYTTDVVVVGAGGAGLSAAASILQEGKKVIVVEKFPAIGGNTVRTGGPMNAANPQWQNTFDAIAGESHTLQEISTIDESTIDSEYLDDFKELKQQITNYLAENTGKTGYLFDSALLHRIQTYLGGKRTDQLGNIIYGQYDLVKILTDEALESVKWLEDVGVEFDKHDVTMPVGALWRRGHKPLKSEGYAYVSALQKYVENHGGIIITDTAVKELIVEEGHVSGVIGIGLNSKKITIRANAVILASGGFGANTKMLKEYNTYWTEIDDDIKTSNSPAITGDGIILGQSVGADLVGMGFSQMMPVSDPDTGALFSGLQVPPQNFIMVNKQGKRFVNEYGSRDKLTQAAIDNGGLFYLIADEQIKKTAYNTSQEKIDKQIAAGTLFCANTLEELAEKLAMDPTVFKQTIADYNAYVDAGHDPEFGKDVFDLKVEIPPFYATPRKPAVHHTMGGLKIDTQTHVLDSKGQKISGLYAAGEVAGGIHAGNRLGGNSLTDIFTFGRIAGKTASHDINLRMNTNHRAKK
;
A
#
# COMPACT_ATOMS: atom_id res chain seq x y z
N MET A 1 -16.02 -47.44 -7.60
CA MET A 1 -16.50 -46.09 -7.25
C MET A 1 -16.35 -45.94 -5.75
N LYS A 2 -15.60 -44.92 -5.32
CA LYS A 2 -15.38 -44.54 -3.93
C LYS A 2 -16.34 -43.40 -3.59
N LEU A 3 -17.17 -43.59 -2.59
CA LEU A 3 -18.16 -42.62 -2.13
C LEU A 3 -17.93 -42.29 -0.66
N ILE A 4 -18.17 -41.03 -0.30
CA ILE A 4 -18.19 -40.60 1.11
C ILE A 4 -19.63 -40.47 1.57
N GLY A 5 -19.99 -41.13 2.67
CA GLY A 5 -21.25 -40.94 3.38
C GLY A 5 -21.07 -39.99 4.56
N ILE A 6 -21.72 -38.83 4.56
CA ILE A 6 -21.67 -37.89 5.69
C ILE A 6 -22.93 -38.08 6.54
N VAL A 7 -22.74 -38.43 7.81
CA VAL A 7 -23.83 -38.45 8.79
C VAL A 7 -24.16 -37.00 9.15
N GLY A 8 -25.33 -36.50 8.74
CA GLY A 8 -25.71 -35.10 8.87
C GLY A 8 -25.98 -34.60 10.29
N THR A 9 -25.57 -35.32 11.33
CA THR A 9 -25.79 -34.96 12.74
C THR A 9 -24.62 -35.41 13.59
N ASN A 10 -24.33 -34.67 14.66
CA ASN A 10 -23.35 -35.04 15.69
C ASN A 10 -23.97 -35.85 16.86
N ALA A 11 -25.23 -36.28 16.73
CA ALA A 11 -25.88 -37.10 17.75
C ALA A 11 -25.22 -38.48 17.91
N GLN A 12 -25.07 -38.94 19.16
CA GLN A 12 -24.53 -40.26 19.48
C GLN A 12 -25.35 -41.39 18.85
N GLU A 13 -26.68 -41.26 18.83
CA GLU A 13 -27.59 -42.16 18.15
C GLU A 13 -28.27 -41.46 16.96
N SER A 14 -28.28 -42.12 15.80
CA SER A 14 -28.83 -41.54 14.56
C SER A 14 -29.33 -42.60 13.60
N TYR A 15 -30.60 -42.51 13.20
CA TYR A 15 -31.15 -43.33 12.12
C TYR A 15 -30.53 -43.00 10.76
N ASN A 16 -29.94 -41.81 10.59
CA ASN A 16 -29.22 -41.44 9.37
C ASN A 16 -27.86 -42.15 9.29
N ARG A 17 -27.21 -42.37 10.43
CA ARG A 17 -26.03 -43.24 10.55
C ARG A 17 -26.40 -44.69 10.22
N MET A 18 -27.48 -45.21 10.81
CA MET A 18 -27.97 -46.55 10.49
C MET A 18 -28.33 -46.70 9.01
N LEU A 19 -28.94 -45.68 8.40
CA LEU A 19 -29.24 -45.66 6.97
C LEU A 19 -27.96 -45.74 6.12
N LEU A 20 -26.93 -44.93 6.42
CA LEU A 20 -25.66 -45.00 5.69
C LEU A 20 -24.92 -46.33 5.91
N GLN A 21 -24.96 -46.90 7.12
CA GLN A 21 -24.39 -48.22 7.40
C GLN A 21 -25.14 -49.34 6.66
N PHE A 22 -26.46 -49.25 6.58
CA PHE A 22 -27.26 -50.15 5.74
C PHE A 22 -26.85 -50.02 4.27
N MET A 23 -26.76 -48.80 3.73
CA MET A 23 -26.31 -48.55 2.36
C MET A 23 -24.90 -49.10 2.12
N GLN A 24 -23.96 -48.87 3.03
CA GLN A 24 -22.59 -49.38 2.96
C GLN A 24 -22.56 -50.91 2.87
N LYS A 25 -23.35 -51.61 3.69
CA LYS A 25 -23.44 -53.08 3.67
C LYS A 25 -24.14 -53.60 2.42
N HIS A 26 -25.29 -53.01 2.07
CA HIS A 26 -26.17 -53.45 0.98
C HIS A 26 -25.54 -53.23 -0.39
N PHE A 27 -24.87 -52.08 -0.58
CA PHE A 27 -24.27 -51.69 -1.86
C PHE A 27 -22.76 -51.99 -1.96
N LYS A 28 -22.18 -52.79 -1.06
CA LYS A 28 -20.73 -53.10 -1.02
C LYS A 28 -20.14 -53.64 -2.32
N HIS A 29 -20.97 -54.27 -3.17
CA HIS A 29 -20.55 -54.81 -4.48
C HIS A 29 -20.71 -53.80 -5.64
N LYS A 30 -21.24 -52.60 -5.36
CA LYS A 30 -21.48 -51.53 -6.33
C LYS A 30 -20.57 -50.32 -6.09
N ALA A 31 -20.38 -49.95 -4.83
CA ALA A 31 -19.47 -48.87 -4.43
C ALA A 31 -18.84 -49.17 -3.07
N GLU A 32 -17.66 -48.61 -2.86
CA GLU A 32 -17.05 -48.50 -1.54
C GLU A 32 -17.58 -47.21 -0.89
N ILE A 33 -18.27 -47.33 0.24
CA ILE A 33 -18.82 -46.18 0.97
C ILE A 33 -18.05 -46.05 2.28
N GLU A 34 -17.28 -44.98 2.44
CA GLU A 34 -16.62 -44.61 3.70
C GLU A 34 -17.50 -43.59 4.43
N ILE A 35 -17.80 -43.82 5.70
CA ILE A 35 -18.73 -42.97 6.47
C ILE A 35 -17.92 -42.01 7.36
N LEU A 36 -18.22 -40.72 7.26
CA LEU A 36 -17.65 -39.66 8.09
C LEU A 36 -18.68 -39.14 9.10
N GLU A 37 -18.19 -38.87 10.31
CA GLU A 37 -18.98 -38.43 11.47
C GLU A 37 -18.68 -36.98 11.82
N LEU A 38 -19.70 -36.23 12.25
CA LEU A 38 -19.58 -34.81 12.58
C LEU A 38 -19.32 -34.54 14.07
N THR A 39 -19.01 -35.56 14.86
CA THR A 39 -18.92 -35.44 16.33
C THR A 39 -17.83 -34.46 16.78
N ASP A 40 -16.69 -34.45 16.09
CA ASP A 40 -15.52 -33.64 16.46
C ASP A 40 -15.33 -32.40 15.58
N VAL A 41 -16.34 -32.06 14.76
CA VAL A 41 -16.28 -30.88 13.89
C VAL A 41 -16.59 -29.62 14.71
N PRO A 42 -15.70 -28.60 14.71
CA PRO A 42 -15.97 -27.35 15.40
C PRO A 42 -17.10 -26.57 14.73
N MET A 43 -17.85 -25.79 15.52
CA MET A 43 -18.80 -24.81 14.98
C MET A 43 -18.06 -23.79 14.11
N PHE A 44 -18.64 -23.42 12.98
CA PHE A 44 -18.04 -22.44 12.09
C PHE A 44 -17.94 -21.05 12.74
N ASN A 45 -16.76 -20.42 12.61
CA ASN A 45 -16.50 -19.04 13.04
C ASN A 45 -15.46 -18.41 12.10
N GLU A 46 -15.90 -17.49 11.24
CA GLU A 46 -15.04 -16.80 10.27
C GLU A 46 -13.88 -16.04 10.93
N SER A 47 -14.04 -15.56 12.16
CA SER A 47 -12.99 -14.81 12.86
C SER A 47 -11.89 -15.70 13.46
N ASP A 48 -12.07 -17.03 13.47
CA ASP A 48 -11.14 -18.02 13.98
C ASP A 48 -10.97 -19.13 12.96
N ASP A 49 -10.20 -18.89 11.90
CA ASP A 49 -10.08 -19.82 10.77
C ASP A 49 -9.39 -21.13 11.17
N GLN A 50 -10.17 -22.22 11.22
CA GLN A 50 -9.72 -23.58 11.50
C GLN A 50 -9.71 -24.48 10.25
N SER A 51 -9.70 -23.90 9.05
CA SER A 51 -9.67 -24.65 7.78
C SER A 51 -8.48 -25.61 7.69
N ASN A 52 -7.37 -25.31 8.37
CA ASN A 52 -6.16 -26.15 8.41
C ASN A 52 -6.12 -27.15 9.57
N SER A 53 -7.17 -27.24 10.39
CA SER A 53 -7.24 -28.26 11.45
C SER A 53 -7.32 -29.67 10.86
N ASP A 54 -6.77 -30.66 11.59
CA ASP A 54 -6.71 -32.05 11.14
C ASP A 54 -8.09 -32.59 10.74
N ILE A 55 -9.14 -32.24 11.49
CA ILE A 55 -10.50 -32.72 11.23
C ILE A 55 -11.10 -32.12 9.96
N ILE A 56 -10.93 -30.82 9.71
CA ILE A 56 -11.47 -30.18 8.51
C ILE A 56 -10.69 -30.63 7.27
N GLN A 57 -9.37 -30.72 7.37
CA GLN A 57 -8.52 -31.27 6.29
C GLN A 57 -8.82 -32.74 6.01
N HIS A 58 -9.14 -33.54 7.04
CA HIS A 58 -9.57 -34.91 6.84
C HIS A 58 -10.83 -34.99 5.96
N PHE A 59 -11.86 -34.20 6.27
CA PHE A 59 -13.07 -34.13 5.43
C PHE A 59 -12.76 -33.64 4.01
N ASN A 60 -11.99 -32.56 3.90
CA ASN A 60 -11.56 -31.98 2.63
C ASN A 60 -10.91 -33.03 1.71
N ASN A 61 -9.87 -33.70 2.20
CA ASN A 61 -9.12 -34.69 1.43
C ASN A 61 -9.98 -35.87 1.02
N LYS A 62 -10.81 -36.38 1.95
CA LYS A 62 -11.72 -37.50 1.67
C LYS A 62 -12.75 -37.17 0.61
N ILE A 63 -13.29 -35.95 0.60
CA ILE A 63 -14.27 -35.50 -0.41
C ILE A 63 -13.58 -35.29 -1.76
N ILE A 64 -12.38 -34.69 -1.80
CA ILE A 64 -11.59 -34.50 -3.03
C ILE A 64 -11.33 -35.84 -3.70
N GLU A 65 -10.85 -36.83 -2.94
CA GLU A 65 -10.52 -38.18 -3.42
C GLU A 65 -11.74 -39.03 -3.84
N ALA A 66 -12.95 -38.64 -3.43
CA ALA A 66 -14.15 -39.42 -3.69
C ALA A 66 -14.75 -39.12 -5.07
N ASP A 67 -15.34 -40.15 -5.69
CA ASP A 67 -16.09 -39.97 -6.93
C ASP A 67 -17.39 -39.20 -6.69
N GLY A 68 -17.96 -39.26 -5.49
CA GLY A 68 -19.18 -38.56 -5.12
C GLY A 68 -19.48 -38.67 -3.62
N VAL A 69 -20.43 -37.86 -3.14
CA VAL A 69 -20.79 -37.77 -1.72
C VAL A 69 -22.28 -38.10 -1.51
N ILE A 70 -22.59 -38.83 -0.45
CA ILE A 70 -23.94 -39.11 0.03
C ILE A 70 -24.10 -38.39 1.38
N ILE A 71 -25.05 -37.47 1.48
CA ILE A 71 -25.32 -36.78 2.75
C ILE A 71 -26.64 -37.29 3.31
N ALA A 72 -26.59 -37.91 4.50
CA ALA A 72 -27.76 -38.41 5.21
C ALA A 72 -28.21 -37.42 6.28
N THR A 73 -29.26 -36.64 6.01
CA THR A 73 -29.67 -35.53 6.87
C THR A 73 -30.97 -35.83 7.63
N PRO A 74 -31.00 -35.69 8.98
CA PRO A 74 -32.27 -35.62 9.71
C PRO A 74 -32.94 -34.26 9.51
N GLU A 75 -34.22 -34.18 9.87
CA GLU A 75 -34.96 -32.92 9.86
C GLU A 75 -35.17 -32.39 11.28
N HIS A 76 -34.71 -31.16 11.52
CA HIS A 76 -34.95 -30.41 12.75
C HIS A 76 -35.61 -29.08 12.41
N ASN A 77 -36.85 -28.88 12.89
CA ASN A 77 -37.61 -27.65 12.66
C ASN A 77 -37.66 -27.22 11.17
N HIS A 78 -37.87 -28.19 10.27
CA HIS A 78 -37.85 -27.99 8.81
C HIS A 78 -36.51 -27.56 8.20
N SER A 79 -35.40 -27.82 8.89
CA SER A 79 -34.04 -27.50 8.45
C SER A 79 -33.07 -28.66 8.68
N ILE A 80 -31.85 -28.52 8.15
CA ILE A 80 -30.71 -29.37 8.47
C ILE A 80 -30.16 -29.06 9.88
N PRO A 81 -29.44 -30.02 10.51
CA PRO A 81 -28.74 -29.75 11.77
C PRO A 81 -27.65 -28.69 11.64
N SER A 82 -27.38 -27.98 12.74
CA SER A 82 -26.31 -26.99 12.83
C SER A 82 -24.93 -27.60 12.54
N ALA A 83 -24.64 -28.80 13.05
CA ALA A 83 -23.37 -29.48 12.80
C ALA A 83 -23.12 -29.72 11.30
N LEU A 84 -24.15 -30.12 10.55
CA LEU A 84 -24.06 -30.29 9.10
C LEU A 84 -23.86 -28.93 8.40
N LYS A 85 -24.53 -27.87 8.88
CA LYS A 85 -24.33 -26.54 8.33
C LYS A 85 -22.88 -26.05 8.54
N SER A 86 -22.32 -26.24 9.75
CA SER A 86 -20.96 -25.79 10.06
C SER A 86 -19.88 -26.50 9.26
N ILE A 87 -19.96 -27.82 9.04
CA ILE A 87 -18.97 -28.50 8.18
C ILE A 87 -19.05 -27.99 6.73
N LEU A 88 -20.25 -27.70 6.22
CA LEU A 88 -20.40 -27.14 4.88
C LEU A 88 -19.80 -25.75 4.78
N GLU A 89 -19.95 -24.93 5.83
CA GLU A 89 -19.36 -23.58 5.90
C GLU A 89 -17.82 -23.64 5.96
N TRP A 90 -17.25 -24.53 6.77
CA TRP A 90 -15.80 -24.74 6.78
C TRP A 90 -15.26 -25.15 5.40
N LEU A 91 -15.94 -26.08 4.74
CA LEU A 91 -15.50 -26.57 3.44
C LEU A 91 -15.78 -25.57 2.31
N SER A 92 -16.71 -24.63 2.47
CA SER A 92 -17.00 -23.59 1.47
C SER A 92 -16.27 -22.26 1.72
N PHE A 93 -15.52 -22.13 2.82
CA PHE A 93 -14.84 -20.88 3.16
C PHE A 93 -13.53 -20.72 2.36
N ASN A 94 -12.57 -21.63 2.53
CA ASN A 94 -11.24 -21.54 1.89
C ASN A 94 -10.86 -22.78 1.04
N LEU A 95 -11.64 -23.87 1.08
CA LEU A 95 -11.21 -25.19 0.56
C LEU A 95 -11.95 -25.66 -0.70
N HIS A 96 -13.26 -25.45 -0.75
CA HIS A 96 -14.16 -25.75 -1.88
C HIS A 96 -14.14 -27.20 -2.45
N PRO A 97 -14.05 -28.28 -1.64
CA PRO A 97 -13.97 -29.65 -2.17
C PRO A 97 -15.27 -30.16 -2.81
N PHE A 98 -16.37 -29.43 -2.62
CA PHE A 98 -17.67 -29.75 -3.21
C PHE A 98 -17.86 -29.18 -4.62
N ASP A 99 -16.96 -28.32 -5.12
CA ASP A 99 -17.12 -27.71 -6.44
C ASP A 99 -17.15 -28.79 -7.53
N GLY A 100 -18.24 -28.81 -8.31
CA GLY A 100 -18.56 -29.83 -9.29
C GLY A 100 -18.89 -31.21 -8.70
N LYS A 101 -18.62 -31.48 -7.42
CA LYS A 101 -18.71 -32.82 -6.82
C LYS A 101 -20.12 -33.37 -6.91
N PRO A 102 -20.34 -34.61 -7.40
CA PRO A 102 -21.67 -35.21 -7.46
C PRO A 102 -22.19 -35.55 -6.06
N VAL A 103 -23.39 -35.07 -5.71
CA VAL A 103 -23.98 -35.30 -4.37
C VAL A 103 -25.36 -35.96 -4.44
N MET A 104 -25.56 -37.01 -3.63
CA MET A 104 -26.86 -37.61 -3.31
C MET A 104 -27.28 -37.19 -1.90
N ILE A 105 -28.54 -36.78 -1.76
CA ILE A 105 -29.12 -36.52 -0.45
C ILE A 105 -30.06 -37.68 -0.10
N VAL A 106 -29.90 -38.22 1.10
CA VAL A 106 -30.81 -39.19 1.72
C VAL A 106 -31.21 -38.69 3.10
N GLY A 107 -32.23 -39.28 3.70
CA GLY A 107 -32.53 -38.94 5.08
C GLY A 107 -33.57 -39.83 5.73
N ALA A 108 -33.45 -39.94 7.04
CA ALA A 108 -34.35 -40.69 7.91
C ALA A 108 -34.89 -39.76 9.01
N SER A 109 -36.20 -39.80 9.24
CA SER A 109 -36.87 -39.01 10.29
C SER A 109 -37.96 -39.81 11.01
N TYR A 110 -38.44 -39.28 12.14
CA TYR A 110 -39.46 -39.93 12.95
C TYR A 110 -40.87 -39.90 12.34
N ASP A 111 -41.18 -38.88 11.54
CA ASP A 111 -42.52 -38.63 11.03
C ASP A 111 -42.72 -39.20 9.62
N VAL A 112 -43.96 -39.29 9.15
CA VAL A 112 -44.36 -39.85 7.86
C VAL A 112 -43.85 -39.06 6.66
N GLN A 113 -43.55 -37.77 6.84
CA GLN A 113 -43.04 -36.90 5.76
C GLN A 113 -41.54 -37.07 5.49
N GLY A 114 -40.85 -37.93 6.24
CA GLY A 114 -39.40 -38.15 6.10
C GLY A 114 -38.62 -36.86 6.38
N SER A 115 -37.47 -36.71 5.74
CA SER A 115 -36.59 -35.52 5.84
C SER A 115 -36.84 -34.50 4.73
N SER A 116 -38.06 -34.45 4.17
CA SER A 116 -38.33 -33.77 2.89
C SER A 116 -37.93 -32.29 2.87
N ARG A 117 -38.18 -31.55 3.95
CA ARG A 117 -37.86 -30.11 3.99
C ARG A 117 -36.38 -29.88 4.26
N ALA A 118 -35.77 -30.71 5.11
CA ALA A 118 -34.33 -30.66 5.34
C ALA A 118 -33.52 -30.96 4.06
N GLN A 119 -33.96 -31.92 3.23
CA GLN A 119 -33.28 -32.19 1.96
C GLN A 119 -33.41 -31.04 0.96
N LEU A 120 -34.59 -30.40 0.88
CA LEU A 120 -34.79 -29.23 0.03
C LEU A 120 -33.91 -28.05 0.46
N HIS A 121 -33.84 -27.78 1.78
CA HIS A 121 -32.98 -26.74 2.32
C HIS A 121 -31.49 -27.07 2.09
N LEU A 122 -31.08 -28.32 2.31
CA LEU A 122 -29.70 -28.75 2.03
C LEU A 122 -29.33 -28.57 0.56
N ARG A 123 -30.25 -28.88 -0.36
CA ARG A 123 -30.03 -28.71 -1.80
C ARG A 123 -29.76 -27.25 -2.15
N GLN A 124 -30.50 -26.31 -1.58
CA GLN A 124 -30.26 -24.87 -1.76
C GLN A 124 -28.88 -24.44 -1.26
N ILE A 125 -28.41 -25.01 -0.15
CA ILE A 125 -27.08 -24.73 0.40
C ILE A 125 -25.98 -25.30 -0.50
N LEU A 126 -26.14 -26.54 -0.96
CA LEU A 126 -25.16 -27.22 -1.81
C LEU A 126 -25.01 -26.56 -3.20
N ASP A 127 -26.08 -25.93 -3.70
CA ASP A 127 -26.11 -25.18 -4.96
C ASP A 127 -25.58 -23.74 -4.82
N ALA A 128 -25.33 -23.27 -3.60
CA ALA A 128 -24.89 -21.90 -3.37
C ALA A 128 -23.46 -21.65 -3.90
N PRO A 129 -23.16 -20.42 -4.38
CA PRO A 129 -21.80 -20.02 -4.75
C PRO A 129 -20.81 -20.28 -3.62
N GLY A 130 -19.69 -20.94 -3.95
CA GLY A 130 -18.66 -21.34 -2.99
C GLY A 130 -18.83 -22.78 -2.47
N VAL A 131 -20.01 -23.39 -2.61
CA VAL A 131 -20.16 -24.86 -2.44
C VAL A 131 -20.18 -25.54 -3.81
N ASN A 132 -20.98 -25.01 -4.76
CA ASN A 132 -21.02 -25.40 -6.17
C ASN A 132 -21.15 -26.93 -6.43
N ALA A 133 -21.87 -27.65 -5.57
CA ALA A 133 -22.01 -29.10 -5.70
C ALA A 133 -22.99 -29.48 -6.82
N THR A 134 -22.69 -30.55 -7.55
CA THR A 134 -23.59 -31.09 -8.57
C THR A 134 -24.58 -32.06 -7.91
N VAL A 135 -25.70 -31.55 -7.39
CA VAL A 135 -26.66 -32.36 -6.61
C VAL A 135 -27.65 -33.11 -7.51
N MET A 136 -27.82 -34.42 -7.32
CA MET A 136 -28.72 -35.24 -8.13
C MET A 136 -30.20 -34.78 -8.01
N PRO A 137 -30.88 -34.43 -9.12
CA PRO A 137 -32.26 -33.94 -9.07
C PRO A 137 -33.29 -35.09 -9.09
N GLY A 138 -34.43 -34.90 -8.40
CA GLY A 138 -35.67 -35.64 -8.63
C GLY A 138 -35.76 -37.10 -8.14
N TYR A 139 -34.75 -37.62 -7.41
CA TYR A 139 -34.72 -38.99 -6.89
C TYR A 139 -34.31 -39.05 -5.42
N GLU A 140 -35.13 -38.44 -4.56
CA GLU A 140 -34.89 -38.29 -3.13
C GLU A 140 -35.31 -39.54 -2.36
N PHE A 141 -34.40 -40.05 -1.52
CA PHE A 141 -34.74 -41.13 -0.60
C PHE A 141 -35.13 -40.55 0.76
N LEU A 142 -36.41 -40.68 1.09
CA LEU A 142 -37.04 -40.12 2.29
C LEU A 142 -37.57 -41.28 3.15
N LEU A 143 -36.84 -41.65 4.19
CA LEU A 143 -37.26 -42.69 5.12
C LEU A 143 -38.05 -42.08 6.29
N GLY A 144 -39.38 -42.17 6.22
CA GLY A 144 -40.25 -41.81 7.35
C GLY A 144 -40.35 -42.93 8.39
N GLN A 145 -40.83 -42.59 9.59
CA GLN A 145 -41.02 -43.53 10.71
C GLN A 145 -39.79 -44.39 11.01
N ALA A 146 -38.60 -43.78 11.02
CA ALA A 146 -37.32 -44.49 11.11
C ALA A 146 -37.21 -45.45 12.32
N HIS A 147 -37.81 -45.09 13.45
CA HIS A 147 -37.90 -45.90 14.67
C HIS A 147 -38.64 -47.25 14.50
N HIS A 148 -39.42 -47.41 13.44
CA HIS A 148 -40.07 -48.67 13.08
C HIS A 148 -39.47 -49.32 11.83
N ALA A 149 -38.76 -48.54 11.01
CA ALA A 149 -38.27 -48.96 9.70
C ALA A 149 -37.11 -49.96 9.74
N PHE A 150 -36.30 -49.94 10.81
CA PHE A 150 -35.13 -50.81 10.98
C PHE A 150 -35.40 -52.00 11.91
N ASP A 151 -34.75 -53.14 11.63
CA ASP A 151 -34.63 -54.28 12.55
C ASP A 151 -33.49 -54.07 13.59
N GLU A 152 -33.33 -55.03 14.51
CA GLU A 152 -32.29 -54.98 15.56
C GLU A 152 -30.86 -55.04 15.00
N GLN A 153 -30.69 -55.47 13.75
CA GLN A 153 -29.39 -55.52 13.06
C GLN A 153 -29.18 -54.30 12.16
N GLY A 154 -30.06 -53.30 12.21
CA GLY A 154 -29.98 -52.08 11.42
C GLY A 154 -30.36 -52.25 9.95
N ASN A 155 -31.03 -53.34 9.56
CA ASN A 155 -31.53 -53.50 8.19
C ASN A 155 -32.95 -52.93 8.05
N ILE A 156 -33.27 -52.38 6.87
CA ILE A 156 -34.61 -51.90 6.54
C ILE A 156 -35.55 -53.11 6.43
N LYS A 157 -36.70 -53.09 7.11
CA LYS A 157 -37.66 -54.23 7.14
C LYS A 157 -38.48 -54.41 5.86
N SER A 158 -38.73 -53.32 5.14
CA SER A 158 -39.65 -53.27 4.00
C SER A 158 -38.91 -53.47 2.69
N GLU A 159 -39.16 -54.59 2.00
CA GLU A 159 -38.57 -54.89 0.68
C GLU A 159 -38.86 -53.77 -0.34
N ARG A 160 -40.09 -53.25 -0.36
CA ARG A 160 -40.48 -52.13 -1.24
C ARG A 160 -39.63 -50.88 -1.00
N THR A 161 -39.24 -50.63 0.24
CA THR A 161 -38.39 -49.49 0.61
C THR A 161 -36.95 -49.74 0.17
N ILE A 162 -36.46 -50.97 0.29
CA ILE A 162 -35.16 -51.39 -0.25
C ILE A 162 -35.14 -51.20 -1.77
N ASP A 163 -36.11 -51.72 -2.51
CA ASP A 163 -36.21 -51.57 -3.97
C ASP A 163 -36.17 -50.10 -4.41
N PHE A 164 -36.84 -49.20 -3.67
CA PHE A 164 -36.82 -47.78 -3.96
C PHE A 164 -35.44 -47.16 -3.68
N LEU A 165 -34.80 -47.51 -2.57
CA LEU A 165 -33.43 -47.08 -2.26
C LEU A 165 -32.44 -47.56 -3.33
N GLU A 166 -32.57 -48.80 -3.81
CA GLU A 166 -31.75 -49.34 -4.90
C GLU A 166 -31.93 -48.54 -6.18
N SER A 167 -33.17 -48.19 -6.54
CA SER A 167 -33.46 -47.35 -7.71
C SER A 167 -32.80 -45.96 -7.60
N CYS A 168 -32.92 -45.30 -6.44
CA CYS A 168 -32.26 -44.02 -6.18
C CYS A 168 -30.73 -44.14 -6.26
N PHE A 169 -30.15 -45.16 -5.63
CA PHE A 169 -28.71 -45.36 -5.59
C PHE A 169 -28.12 -45.69 -6.97
N LEU A 170 -28.75 -46.58 -7.74
CA LEU A 170 -28.30 -46.94 -9.09
C LEU A 170 -28.41 -45.77 -10.08
N ARG A 171 -29.32 -44.83 -9.84
CA ARG A 171 -29.38 -43.56 -10.58
C ARG A 171 -28.25 -42.64 -10.16
N PHE A 172 -27.96 -42.55 -8.86
CA PHE A 172 -26.85 -41.76 -8.37
C PHE A 172 -25.52 -42.24 -8.94
N VAL A 173 -25.25 -43.56 -8.96
CA VAL A 173 -24.03 -44.10 -9.59
C VAL A 173 -23.88 -43.65 -11.05
N ARG A 174 -24.96 -43.69 -11.84
CA ARG A 174 -24.93 -43.20 -13.23
C ARG A 174 -24.73 -41.68 -13.32
N PHE A 175 -25.41 -40.94 -12.45
CA PHE A 175 -25.29 -39.49 -12.37
C PHE A 175 -23.86 -39.08 -12.01
N THR A 176 -23.22 -39.73 -11.03
CA THR A 176 -21.84 -39.51 -10.65
C THR A 176 -20.88 -39.72 -11.81
N GLN A 177 -21.08 -40.77 -12.62
CA GLN A 177 -20.27 -41.00 -13.82
C GLN A 177 -20.40 -39.85 -14.84
N VAL A 178 -21.62 -39.39 -15.11
CA VAL A 178 -21.87 -38.29 -16.06
C VAL A 178 -21.35 -36.96 -15.51
N ALA A 179 -21.61 -36.65 -14.24
CA ALA A 179 -21.18 -35.41 -13.62
C ALA A 179 -19.65 -35.34 -13.54
N ASN A 180 -18.97 -36.44 -13.23
CA ASN A 180 -17.50 -36.46 -13.24
C ASN A 180 -16.91 -36.29 -14.65
N LEU A 181 -17.54 -36.83 -15.70
CA LEU A 181 -17.15 -36.56 -17.08
C LEU A 181 -17.27 -35.07 -17.45
N LEU A 182 -18.26 -34.36 -16.89
CA LEU A 182 -18.43 -32.92 -17.09
C LEU A 182 -17.40 -32.07 -16.31
N ASN A 183 -16.71 -32.68 -15.34
CA ASN A 183 -15.72 -32.03 -14.48
C ASN A 183 -14.27 -32.36 -14.87
N GLU A 184 -14.05 -33.18 -15.91
CA GLU A 184 -12.70 -33.38 -16.43
C GLU A 184 -12.16 -32.03 -16.95
N PRO A 185 -10.90 -31.66 -16.63
CA PRO A 185 -10.35 -30.40 -17.11
C PRO A 185 -10.38 -30.39 -18.63
N GLU A 186 -11.00 -29.36 -19.23
CA GLU A 186 -10.97 -29.18 -20.68
C GLU A 186 -9.50 -29.14 -21.14
N GLU A 187 -9.10 -30.12 -21.96
CA GLU A 187 -7.81 -30.10 -22.63
C GLU A 187 -7.78 -28.85 -23.52
N ILE A 188 -6.82 -27.97 -23.24
CA ILE A 188 -6.65 -26.75 -24.01
C ILE A 188 -5.60 -27.00 -25.08
N THR A 189 -5.99 -26.74 -26.32
CA THR A 189 -5.07 -26.69 -27.46
C THR A 189 -5.10 -25.30 -28.05
N TYR A 190 -3.91 -24.74 -28.29
CA TYR A 190 -3.73 -23.44 -28.93
C TYR A 190 -3.32 -23.65 -30.39
N GLU A 191 -3.72 -22.71 -31.25
CA GLU A 191 -3.01 -22.49 -32.50
C GLU A 191 -1.60 -21.96 -32.18
N PRO A 192 -0.51 -22.66 -32.55
CA PRO A 192 0.83 -22.20 -32.22
C PRO A 192 1.17 -20.89 -32.94
N GLY A 193 1.75 -19.93 -32.23
CA GLY A 193 2.09 -18.63 -32.81
C GLY A 193 2.48 -17.57 -31.80
N GLN A 194 2.78 -16.38 -32.33
CA GLN A 194 3.01 -15.17 -31.55
C GLN A 194 1.80 -14.24 -31.71
N TYR A 195 1.24 -13.82 -30.58
CA TYR A 195 0.03 -13.03 -30.52
C TYR A 195 0.34 -11.67 -29.91
N CYS A 196 0.30 -10.63 -30.75
CA CYS A 196 0.42 -9.24 -30.30
C CYS A 196 -0.93 -8.77 -29.79
N VAL A 197 -0.97 -8.38 -28.53
CA VAL A 197 -2.16 -7.89 -27.84
C VAL A 197 -1.87 -6.59 -27.12
N THR A 198 -2.94 -5.87 -26.82
CA THR A 198 -2.90 -4.64 -26.04
C THR A 198 -4.05 -4.68 -25.05
N ALA A 199 -3.75 -4.28 -23.81
CA ALA A 199 -4.70 -4.18 -22.70
C ALA A 199 -4.50 -2.83 -21.96
N PRO A 200 -5.49 -2.34 -21.19
CA PRO A 200 -5.34 -1.12 -20.41
C PRO A 200 -4.30 -1.29 -19.27
N GLY A 201 -3.34 -0.37 -19.19
CA GLY A 201 -2.45 -0.14 -18.05
C GLY A 201 -2.88 1.07 -17.21
N HIS A 202 -2.12 1.41 -16.16
CA HIS A 202 -2.44 2.54 -15.29
C HIS A 202 -2.23 3.89 -15.99
N ASN A 203 -1.16 4.03 -16.77
CA ASN A 203 -0.76 5.29 -17.40
C ASN A 203 -1.07 5.33 -18.90
N GLY A 204 -1.48 4.21 -19.50
CA GLY A 204 -1.75 4.10 -20.92
C GLY A 204 -2.06 2.67 -21.32
N ASP A 205 -1.98 2.40 -22.62
CA ASP A 205 -2.09 1.05 -23.15
C ASP A 205 -0.84 0.24 -22.81
N LEU A 206 -1.01 -1.07 -22.60
CA LEU A 206 0.03 -2.05 -22.28
C LEU A 206 0.14 -3.07 -23.42
N PRO A 207 0.99 -2.83 -24.42
CA PRO A 207 1.28 -3.79 -25.48
C PRO A 207 2.06 -5.00 -24.94
N MET A 208 1.76 -6.19 -25.43
CA MET A 208 2.54 -7.39 -25.14
C MET A 208 2.46 -8.42 -26.27
N VAL A 209 3.50 -9.24 -26.38
CA VAL A 209 3.60 -10.38 -27.29
C VAL A 209 3.57 -11.65 -26.46
N VAL A 210 2.60 -12.53 -26.73
CA VAL A 210 2.48 -13.83 -26.06
C VAL A 210 2.80 -14.93 -27.07
N THR A 211 3.77 -15.77 -26.74
CA THR A 211 4.14 -16.94 -27.56
C THR A 211 3.43 -18.17 -27.01
N LEU A 212 2.64 -18.84 -27.86
CA LEU A 212 1.91 -20.07 -27.54
C LEU A 212 2.43 -21.21 -28.42
N SER A 213 2.69 -22.37 -27.83
CA SER A 213 2.80 -23.64 -28.56
C SER A 213 1.48 -24.40 -28.45
N MET A 214 1.40 -25.63 -28.96
CA MET A 214 0.11 -26.34 -29.08
C MET A 214 -0.58 -26.56 -27.72
N ASP A 215 0.20 -26.70 -26.65
CA ASP A 215 -0.28 -27.12 -25.32
C ASP A 215 0.15 -26.18 -24.18
N ARG A 216 0.89 -25.10 -24.45
CA ARG A 216 1.40 -24.19 -23.40
C ARG A 216 1.69 -22.75 -23.85
N ILE A 217 1.73 -21.87 -22.86
CA ILE A 217 2.28 -20.52 -22.91
C ILE A 217 3.79 -20.62 -22.73
N GLU A 218 4.55 -20.17 -23.73
CA GLU A 218 6.01 -20.26 -23.78
C GLU A 218 6.68 -18.98 -23.28
N SER A 219 6.19 -17.81 -23.70
CA SER A 219 6.71 -16.51 -23.28
C SER A 219 5.61 -15.44 -23.23
N ILE A 220 5.85 -14.42 -22.40
CA ILE A 220 5.03 -13.21 -22.29
C ILE A 220 6.01 -12.04 -22.27
N ASP A 221 6.07 -11.30 -23.37
CA ASP A 221 6.98 -10.18 -23.56
C ASP A 221 6.18 -8.88 -23.52
N ILE A 222 6.32 -8.09 -22.46
CA ILE A 222 5.49 -6.90 -22.19
C ILE A 222 6.30 -5.64 -22.51
N ASP A 223 5.70 -4.71 -23.24
CA ASP A 223 6.23 -3.36 -23.42
C ASP A 223 5.86 -2.49 -22.21
N THR A 224 6.89 -2.04 -21.48
CA THR A 224 6.72 -1.32 -20.21
C THR A 224 6.95 0.19 -20.33
N GLU A 225 7.27 0.72 -21.52
CA GLU A 225 7.68 2.13 -21.71
C GLU A 225 6.60 3.15 -21.31
N GLY A 226 5.32 2.73 -21.25
CA GLY A 226 4.19 3.57 -20.87
C GLY A 226 3.86 3.62 -19.37
N GLU A 227 4.50 2.81 -18.53
CA GLU A 227 4.11 2.61 -17.12
C GLU A 227 5.06 3.27 -16.11
N SER A 228 4.68 3.30 -14.83
CA SER A 228 5.45 3.94 -13.77
C SER A 228 6.70 3.11 -13.41
N GLU A 229 7.89 3.59 -13.81
CA GLU A 229 9.18 2.96 -13.49
C GLU A 229 9.34 2.73 -11.97
N GLY A 230 9.80 1.53 -11.59
CA GLY A 230 10.03 1.16 -10.19
C GLY A 230 8.77 0.86 -9.36
N ILE A 231 7.57 1.16 -9.88
CA ILE A 231 6.29 0.83 -9.23
C ILE A 231 5.64 -0.39 -9.89
N ALA A 232 5.59 -0.41 -11.22
CA ALA A 232 4.95 -1.48 -11.98
C ALA A 232 5.88 -2.67 -12.28
N ASP A 233 7.20 -2.51 -12.13
CA ASP A 233 8.22 -3.50 -12.49
C ASP A 233 7.98 -4.89 -11.89
N VAL A 234 7.43 -4.96 -10.66
CA VAL A 234 7.13 -6.23 -9.98
C VAL A 234 5.99 -6.96 -10.67
N VAL A 235 5.00 -6.24 -11.22
CA VAL A 235 3.89 -6.81 -12.00
C VAL A 235 4.44 -7.54 -13.22
N PHE A 236 5.34 -6.90 -13.96
CA PHE A 236 5.89 -7.43 -15.20
C PHE A 236 6.85 -8.61 -15.01
N LYS A 237 7.26 -8.89 -13.76
CA LYS A 237 8.07 -10.07 -13.42
C LYS A 237 7.23 -11.17 -12.80
N ARG A 238 6.48 -10.85 -11.74
CA ARG A 238 5.80 -11.85 -10.91
C ARG A 238 4.61 -12.48 -11.61
N ILE A 239 3.73 -11.67 -12.20
CA ILE A 239 2.52 -12.19 -12.85
C ILE A 239 2.89 -13.09 -14.05
N PRO A 240 3.73 -12.67 -15.01
CA PRO A 240 4.17 -13.56 -16.09
C PRO A 240 4.83 -14.83 -15.59
N SER A 241 5.68 -14.76 -14.56
CA SER A 241 6.31 -15.96 -13.99
C SER A 241 5.30 -16.95 -13.44
N GLN A 242 4.28 -16.49 -12.71
CA GLN A 242 3.23 -17.37 -12.18
C GLN A 242 2.32 -17.94 -13.27
N ILE A 243 2.02 -17.15 -14.31
CA ILE A 243 1.28 -17.64 -15.48
C ILE A 243 2.07 -18.75 -16.18
N LEU A 244 3.37 -18.55 -16.42
CA LEU A 244 4.23 -19.51 -17.10
C LEU A 244 4.47 -20.78 -16.27
N GLU A 245 4.68 -20.65 -14.95
CA GLU A 245 4.87 -21.79 -14.05
C GLU A 245 3.59 -22.63 -13.91
N GLY A 246 2.47 -21.98 -13.60
CA GLY A 246 1.21 -22.67 -13.34
C GLY A 246 0.42 -23.00 -14.62
N GLN A 247 0.84 -22.47 -15.77
CA GLN A 247 0.04 -22.47 -17.01
C GLN A 247 -1.41 -22.05 -16.70
N THR A 248 -1.56 -20.97 -15.95
CA THR A 248 -2.78 -20.56 -15.27
C THR A 248 -3.00 -19.07 -15.39
N LEU A 249 -4.26 -18.63 -15.41
CA LEU A 249 -4.62 -17.21 -15.26
C LEU A 249 -5.18 -16.91 -13.86
N ASN A 250 -5.24 -17.93 -12.99
CA ASN A 250 -5.55 -17.78 -11.57
C ASN A 250 -4.30 -17.26 -10.85
N VAL A 251 -4.08 -15.95 -10.94
CA VAL A 251 -2.89 -15.26 -10.42
C VAL A 251 -3.36 -14.08 -9.58
N ASP A 252 -2.73 -13.90 -8.41
CA ASP A 252 -3.10 -12.82 -7.50
C ASP A 252 -2.67 -11.45 -8.03
N ILE A 253 -3.57 -10.49 -7.92
CA ILE A 253 -3.33 -9.09 -8.27
C ILE A 253 -2.37 -8.48 -7.24
N LEU A 254 -1.40 -7.68 -7.71
CA LEU A 254 -0.49 -6.99 -6.81
C LEU A 254 -1.10 -5.70 -6.25
N SER A 255 -1.06 -5.61 -4.92
CA SER A 255 -1.52 -4.42 -4.19
C SER A 255 -0.79 -3.17 -4.67
N GLY A 256 -1.55 -2.10 -4.93
CA GLY A 256 -1.03 -0.82 -5.44
C GLY A 256 -0.73 -0.78 -6.94
N ALA A 257 -0.88 -1.90 -7.67
CA ALA A 257 -0.71 -1.96 -9.12
C ALA A 257 -1.84 -2.77 -9.77
N SER A 258 -3.07 -2.62 -9.27
CA SER A 258 -4.22 -3.43 -9.67
C SER A 258 -4.60 -3.26 -11.14
N VAL A 259 -4.55 -2.03 -11.67
CA VAL A 259 -4.88 -1.76 -13.08
C VAL A 259 -3.88 -2.48 -13.99
N THR A 260 -2.59 -2.27 -13.75
CA THR A 260 -1.51 -2.90 -14.51
C THR A 260 -1.52 -4.44 -14.37
N SER A 261 -1.81 -4.96 -13.17
CA SER A 261 -1.93 -6.41 -12.94
C SER A 261 -3.05 -7.04 -13.77
N ASN A 262 -4.24 -6.43 -13.76
CA ASN A 262 -5.34 -6.87 -14.60
C ASN A 262 -4.99 -6.73 -16.08
N GLY A 263 -4.32 -5.64 -16.48
CA GLY A 263 -3.84 -5.44 -17.85
C GLY A 263 -2.98 -6.60 -18.36
N VAL A 264 -2.04 -7.10 -17.55
CA VAL A 264 -1.23 -8.28 -17.90
C VAL A 264 -2.10 -9.54 -18.04
N ILE A 265 -2.93 -9.83 -17.05
CA ILE A 265 -3.79 -11.05 -17.04
C ILE A 265 -4.75 -11.04 -18.24
N ASP A 266 -5.41 -9.90 -18.49
CA ASP A 266 -6.37 -9.74 -19.57
C ASP A 266 -5.70 -9.71 -20.95
N GLY A 267 -4.48 -9.16 -21.04
CA GLY A 267 -3.67 -9.24 -22.25
C GLY A 267 -3.37 -10.70 -22.62
N VAL A 268 -2.87 -11.50 -21.68
CA VAL A 268 -2.62 -12.93 -21.91
C VAL A 268 -3.93 -13.68 -22.21
N ALA A 269 -5.03 -13.38 -21.52
CA ALA A 269 -6.34 -13.97 -21.81
C ALA A 269 -6.81 -13.66 -23.25
N LYS A 270 -6.56 -12.44 -23.74
CA LYS A 270 -6.86 -12.03 -25.12
C LYS A 270 -6.02 -12.80 -26.13
N ALA A 271 -4.73 -13.02 -25.84
CA ALA A 271 -3.86 -13.83 -26.69
C ALA A 271 -4.32 -15.29 -26.79
N ILE A 272 -4.67 -15.90 -25.65
CA ILE A 272 -5.24 -17.25 -25.59
C ILE A 272 -6.51 -17.36 -26.45
N LYS A 273 -7.39 -16.36 -26.36
CA LYS A 273 -8.61 -16.30 -27.17
C LYS A 273 -8.32 -16.16 -28.66
N MET A 274 -7.30 -15.39 -29.04
CA MET A 274 -6.86 -15.27 -30.44
C MET A 274 -6.24 -16.57 -30.97
N ALA A 275 -5.67 -17.40 -30.09
CA ALA A 275 -5.13 -18.71 -30.42
C ALA A 275 -6.19 -19.83 -30.45
N GLY A 276 -7.48 -19.48 -30.46
CA GLY A 276 -8.58 -20.44 -30.61
C GLY A 276 -9.01 -21.13 -29.32
N ALA A 277 -8.52 -20.71 -28.16
CA ALA A 277 -8.79 -21.38 -26.88
C ALA A 277 -9.58 -20.49 -25.90
N ASN A 278 -10.28 -21.11 -24.94
CA ASN A 278 -11.06 -20.38 -23.95
C ASN A 278 -10.20 -20.02 -22.72
N PRO A 279 -9.90 -18.73 -22.44
CA PRO A 279 -9.09 -18.34 -21.29
C PRO A 279 -9.72 -18.68 -19.94
N ASP A 280 -11.04 -18.85 -19.86
CA ASP A 280 -11.72 -19.22 -18.61
C ASP A 280 -11.30 -20.60 -18.10
N VAL A 281 -10.83 -21.49 -18.99
CA VAL A 281 -10.24 -22.78 -18.60
C VAL A 281 -9.01 -22.56 -17.74
N LEU A 282 -8.15 -21.60 -18.10
CA LEU A 282 -6.94 -21.28 -17.32
C LEU A 282 -7.24 -20.50 -16.05
N ARG A 283 -8.35 -19.74 -16.00
CA ARG A 283 -8.78 -19.06 -14.77
C ARG A 283 -9.28 -20.04 -13.70
N LYS A 284 -9.77 -21.22 -14.11
CA LYS A 284 -10.22 -22.29 -13.21
C LYS A 284 -9.11 -23.24 -12.78
N ARG A 285 -7.90 -23.12 -13.34
CA ARG A 285 -6.76 -23.94 -12.93
C ARG A 285 -6.28 -23.53 -11.53
N PRO A 286 -5.63 -24.45 -10.79
CA PRO A 286 -4.93 -24.09 -9.57
C PRO A 286 -3.93 -22.95 -9.80
N LYS A 287 -3.61 -22.22 -8.73
CA LYS A 287 -2.52 -21.25 -8.73
C LYS A 287 -1.18 -21.98 -8.91
N ALA A 288 -0.15 -21.24 -9.34
CA ALA A 288 1.22 -21.75 -9.39
C ALA A 288 1.68 -22.25 -8.01
N LEU A 289 2.56 -23.26 -7.96
CA LEU A 289 3.06 -23.81 -6.69
C LEU A 289 3.79 -22.74 -5.87
N SER A 290 4.57 -21.89 -6.52
CA SER A 290 5.22 -20.73 -5.89
C SER A 290 4.24 -19.74 -5.26
N ALA A 291 3.00 -19.68 -5.75
CA ALA A 291 1.96 -18.79 -5.24
C ALA A 291 1.18 -19.36 -4.04
N VAL A 292 1.36 -20.65 -3.70
CA VAL A 292 0.65 -21.31 -2.58
C VAL A 292 1.60 -21.88 -1.51
N ASP A 293 2.90 -21.61 -1.61
CA ASP A 293 3.85 -22.00 -0.57
C ASP A 293 3.53 -21.28 0.75
N THR A 294 3.44 -22.07 1.82
CA THR A 294 3.14 -21.64 3.20
C THR A 294 4.26 -22.01 4.17
N SER A 295 5.37 -22.55 3.68
CA SER A 295 6.46 -23.03 4.53
C SER A 295 7.18 -21.89 5.26
N ASP A 296 7.24 -21.93 6.59
CA ASP A 296 7.95 -20.93 7.38
C ASP A 296 9.44 -20.82 6.99
N GLU A 297 9.98 -19.61 7.06
CA GLU A 297 11.38 -19.31 6.75
C GLU A 297 12.14 -18.73 7.95
N GLN A 298 13.41 -19.09 8.05
CA GLN A 298 14.32 -18.60 9.08
C GLN A 298 15.62 -18.09 8.48
N TYR A 299 16.03 -16.91 8.92
CA TYR A 299 17.24 -16.24 8.47
C TYR A 299 18.08 -15.78 9.65
N THR A 300 19.37 -15.55 9.39
CA THR A 300 20.30 -14.90 10.34
C THR A 300 21.17 -13.91 9.59
N THR A 301 21.35 -12.73 10.16
CA THR A 301 22.14 -11.63 9.58
C THR A 301 22.85 -10.85 10.68
N ASP A 302 23.78 -9.95 10.34
CA ASP A 302 24.35 -9.05 11.36
C ASP A 302 23.35 -7.95 11.71
N VAL A 303 22.73 -7.35 10.69
CA VAL A 303 21.73 -6.29 10.83
C VAL A 303 20.51 -6.63 9.98
N VAL A 304 19.31 -6.39 10.52
CA VAL A 304 18.06 -6.40 9.75
C VAL A 304 17.51 -4.99 9.66
N VAL A 305 17.08 -4.57 8.47
CA VAL A 305 16.50 -3.26 8.19
C VAL A 305 15.04 -3.44 7.82
N VAL A 306 14.14 -2.73 8.50
CA VAL A 306 12.69 -2.80 8.28
C VAL A 306 12.23 -1.59 7.46
N GLY A 307 11.90 -1.83 6.19
CA GLY A 307 11.51 -0.84 5.19
C GLY A 307 12.57 -0.68 4.10
N ALA A 308 12.18 -0.83 2.83
CA ALA A 308 13.07 -0.68 1.67
C ALA A 308 12.90 0.69 0.97
N GLY A 309 12.60 1.73 1.74
CA GLY A 309 12.67 3.13 1.27
C GLY A 309 14.10 3.66 1.24
N GLY A 310 14.28 4.94 0.88
CA GLY A 310 15.62 5.54 0.77
C GLY A 310 16.44 5.46 2.05
N ALA A 311 15.82 5.59 3.23
CA ALA A 311 16.53 5.45 4.52
C ALA A 311 17.04 4.04 4.74
N GLY A 312 16.18 3.03 4.51
CA GLY A 312 16.52 1.64 4.73
C GLY A 312 17.55 1.12 3.74
N LEU A 313 17.42 1.49 2.46
CA LEU A 313 18.41 1.15 1.44
C LEU A 313 19.75 1.85 1.67
N SER A 314 19.74 3.08 2.20
CA SER A 314 20.98 3.78 2.58
C SER A 314 21.67 3.15 3.78
N ALA A 315 20.89 2.73 4.77
CA ALA A 315 21.39 1.95 5.89
C ALA A 315 22.01 0.64 5.40
N ALA A 316 21.31 -0.12 4.56
CA ALA A 316 21.80 -1.37 4.00
C ALA A 316 23.10 -1.21 3.22
N ALA A 317 23.18 -0.23 2.32
CA ALA A 317 24.41 0.08 1.60
C ALA A 317 25.56 0.43 2.55
N SER A 318 25.30 1.22 3.60
CA SER A 318 26.32 1.59 4.59
C SER A 318 26.78 0.39 5.44
N ILE A 319 25.86 -0.50 5.83
CA ILE A 319 26.18 -1.75 6.56
C ILE A 319 27.11 -2.64 5.72
N LEU A 320 26.84 -2.75 4.42
CA LEU A 320 27.67 -3.51 3.48
C LEU A 320 29.06 -2.87 3.33
N GLN A 321 29.14 -1.53 3.30
CA GLN A 321 30.42 -0.79 3.29
C GLN A 321 31.25 -1.02 4.56
N GLU A 322 30.60 -1.26 5.70
CA GLU A 322 31.25 -1.65 6.97
C GLU A 322 31.57 -3.16 7.05
N GLY A 323 31.33 -3.91 5.96
CA GLY A 323 31.65 -5.34 5.86
C GLY A 323 30.73 -6.26 6.66
N LYS A 324 29.50 -5.82 6.96
CA LYS A 324 28.48 -6.58 7.70
C LYS A 324 27.42 -7.15 6.76
N LYS A 325 26.77 -8.24 7.18
CA LYS A 325 25.63 -8.83 6.45
C LYS A 325 24.35 -8.07 6.77
N VAL A 326 23.52 -7.87 5.75
CA VAL A 326 22.23 -7.19 5.89
C VAL A 326 21.11 -7.92 5.18
N ILE A 327 19.95 -7.95 5.83
CA ILE A 327 18.67 -8.31 5.22
C ILE A 327 17.75 -7.09 5.35
N VAL A 328 17.19 -6.63 4.24
CA VAL A 328 16.16 -5.60 4.20
C VAL A 328 14.80 -6.27 4.02
N VAL A 329 13.82 -5.88 4.81
CA VAL A 329 12.47 -6.44 4.78
C VAL A 329 11.48 -5.35 4.40
N GLU A 330 10.68 -5.57 3.38
CA GLU A 330 9.65 -4.66 2.88
C GLU A 330 8.30 -5.35 2.91
N LYS A 331 7.29 -4.67 3.46
CA LYS A 331 5.93 -5.25 3.56
C LYS A 331 5.19 -5.22 2.23
N PHE A 332 5.53 -4.27 1.37
CA PHE A 332 4.90 -4.08 0.08
C PHE A 332 5.55 -4.98 -0.99
N PRO A 333 4.86 -5.32 -2.09
CA PRO A 333 5.46 -6.11 -3.17
C PRO A 333 6.61 -5.40 -3.89
N ALA A 334 6.63 -4.07 -3.85
CA ALA A 334 7.65 -3.22 -4.46
C ALA A 334 8.41 -2.40 -3.42
N ILE A 335 9.68 -2.15 -3.67
CA ILE A 335 10.55 -1.35 -2.82
C ILE A 335 10.36 0.16 -3.07
N GLY A 336 11.05 0.99 -2.28
CA GLY A 336 11.15 2.44 -2.50
C GLY A 336 10.13 3.28 -1.73
N GLY A 337 9.00 2.72 -1.31
CA GLY A 337 8.01 3.42 -0.46
C GLY A 337 7.61 4.80 -1.00
N ASN A 338 7.65 5.84 -0.16
CA ASN A 338 7.47 7.22 -0.62
C ASN A 338 8.67 7.78 -1.39
N THR A 339 9.87 7.23 -1.20
CA THR A 339 11.09 7.71 -1.86
C THR A 339 10.99 7.58 -3.37
N VAL A 340 10.49 6.46 -3.90
CA VAL A 340 10.32 6.28 -5.36
C VAL A 340 9.31 7.27 -5.97
N ARG A 341 8.39 7.80 -5.16
CA ARG A 341 7.34 8.74 -5.58
C ARG A 341 7.76 10.21 -5.53
N THR A 342 8.97 10.53 -5.05
CA THR A 342 9.43 11.93 -5.04
C THR A 342 9.64 12.43 -6.47
N GLY A 343 9.17 13.64 -6.76
CA GLY A 343 9.48 14.37 -8.00
C GLY A 343 10.40 15.57 -7.74
N GLY A 344 10.99 15.67 -6.54
CA GLY A 344 11.79 16.81 -6.12
C GLY A 344 13.26 16.47 -5.87
N PRO A 345 14.17 17.45 -5.98
CA PRO A 345 15.59 17.31 -5.70
C PRO A 345 15.91 17.15 -4.19
N MET A 346 17.10 16.65 -3.89
CA MET A 346 17.65 16.57 -2.53
C MET A 346 18.31 17.91 -2.14
N ASN A 347 17.99 18.46 -0.97
CA ASN A 347 18.67 19.68 -0.52
C ASN A 347 20.07 19.39 0.02
N ALA A 348 21.06 20.15 -0.42
CA ALA A 348 22.36 20.22 0.24
C ALA A 348 23.01 21.58 -0.05
N ALA A 349 23.57 22.23 0.98
CA ALA A 349 24.40 23.40 0.75
C ALA A 349 25.73 22.96 0.12
N ASN A 350 26.03 23.47 -1.07
CA ASN A 350 27.27 23.27 -1.79
C ASN A 350 27.79 24.61 -2.34
N PRO A 351 28.38 25.47 -1.48
CA PRO A 351 28.74 26.83 -1.88
C PRO A 351 29.71 26.87 -3.06
N GLN A 352 30.59 25.87 -3.22
CA GLN A 352 31.53 25.83 -4.34
C GLN A 352 30.82 25.70 -5.70
N TRP A 353 29.76 24.89 -5.75
CA TRP A 353 28.94 24.72 -6.95
C TRP A 353 27.92 25.85 -7.10
N GLN A 354 27.24 26.22 -6.02
CA GLN A 354 26.20 27.26 -6.05
C GLN A 354 26.78 28.63 -6.43
N ASN A 355 27.98 28.98 -5.97
CA ASN A 355 28.62 30.25 -6.33
C ASN A 355 28.96 30.38 -7.83
N THR A 356 28.81 29.33 -8.65
CA THR A 356 28.97 29.41 -10.11
C THR A 356 27.70 29.87 -10.84
N PHE A 357 26.58 30.04 -10.12
CA PHE A 357 25.31 30.52 -10.66
C PHE A 357 25.08 31.97 -10.26
N ASP A 358 24.45 32.74 -11.14
CA ASP A 358 24.05 34.12 -10.82
C ASP A 358 22.92 34.14 -9.77
N ALA A 359 23.00 35.08 -8.83
CA ALA A 359 21.88 35.39 -7.97
C ALA A 359 20.71 35.94 -8.80
N ILE A 360 19.48 35.54 -8.45
CA ILE A 360 18.27 36.15 -9.03
C ILE A 360 17.85 37.33 -8.16
N ALA A 361 17.12 38.28 -8.75
CA ALA A 361 16.76 39.54 -8.11
C ALA A 361 16.21 39.39 -6.67
N GLY A 362 15.31 38.42 -6.45
CA GLY A 362 14.65 38.21 -5.15
C GLY A 362 15.54 37.68 -4.03
N GLU A 363 16.66 37.02 -4.33
CA GLU A 363 17.47 36.35 -3.32
C GLU A 363 18.17 37.30 -2.36
N SER A 364 18.66 38.43 -2.88
CA SER A 364 19.23 39.49 -2.05
C SER A 364 18.24 40.01 -1.01
N HIS A 365 16.95 40.10 -1.38
CA HIS A 365 15.89 40.53 -0.49
C HIS A 365 15.63 39.49 0.60
N THR A 366 15.50 38.21 0.23
CA THR A 366 15.35 37.12 1.20
C THR A 366 16.49 37.05 2.21
N LEU A 367 17.74 37.27 1.79
CA LEU A 367 18.88 37.33 2.70
C LEU A 367 18.80 38.55 3.63
N GLN A 368 18.38 39.71 3.11
CA GLN A 368 18.14 40.90 3.93
C GLN A 368 17.05 40.66 4.98
N GLU A 369 15.93 40.04 4.61
CA GLU A 369 14.85 39.68 5.54
C GLU A 369 15.36 38.77 6.66
N ILE A 370 16.16 37.76 6.34
CA ILE A 370 16.79 36.89 7.37
C ILE A 370 17.69 37.72 8.29
N SER A 371 18.46 38.67 7.73
CA SER A 371 19.38 39.50 8.51
C SER A 371 18.70 40.49 9.46
N THR A 372 17.43 40.83 9.23
CA THR A 372 16.65 41.76 10.07
C THR A 372 15.81 41.06 11.14
N ILE A 373 15.73 39.72 11.15
CA ILE A 373 15.05 38.97 12.21
C ILE A 373 15.65 39.33 13.57
N ASP A 374 14.77 39.61 14.54
CA ASP A 374 15.16 39.92 15.92
C ASP A 374 15.75 38.68 16.60
N GLU A 375 17.01 38.80 17.04
CA GLU A 375 17.76 37.77 17.74
C GLU A 375 17.05 37.29 19.01
N SER A 376 16.19 38.11 19.64
CA SER A 376 15.41 37.73 20.81
C SER A 376 14.36 36.64 20.53
N THR A 377 14.02 36.42 19.26
CA THR A 377 13.03 35.42 18.82
C THR A 377 13.64 34.05 18.50
N ILE A 378 14.98 33.96 18.55
CA ILE A 378 15.76 32.77 18.22
C ILE A 378 16.02 31.97 19.49
N ASP A 379 15.72 30.67 19.46
CA ASP A 379 16.00 29.76 20.57
C ASP A 379 17.52 29.70 20.86
N SER A 380 17.87 29.61 22.15
CA SER A 380 19.25 29.79 22.62
C SER A 380 20.26 28.85 21.97
N GLU A 381 19.84 27.63 21.62
CA GLU A 381 20.69 26.64 20.96
C GLU A 381 21.05 27.01 19.51
N TYR A 382 20.25 27.84 18.84
CA TYR A 382 20.49 28.31 17.46
C TYR A 382 21.08 29.72 17.38
N LEU A 383 21.17 30.46 18.50
CA LEU A 383 21.47 31.88 18.50
C LEU A 383 22.87 32.21 17.94
N ASP A 384 23.87 31.42 18.30
CA ASP A 384 25.25 31.65 17.84
C ASP A 384 25.40 31.40 16.33
N ASP A 385 24.81 30.30 15.84
CA ASP A 385 24.74 30.00 14.41
C ASP A 385 23.99 31.09 13.63
N PHE A 386 22.92 31.63 14.21
CA PHE A 386 22.14 32.71 13.59
C PHE A 386 22.95 34.00 13.47
N LYS A 387 23.69 34.39 14.53
CA LYS A 387 24.58 35.56 14.49
C LYS A 387 25.69 35.39 13.47
N GLU A 388 26.28 34.19 13.38
CA GLU A 388 27.29 33.90 12.38
C GLU A 388 26.72 33.97 10.95
N LEU A 389 25.51 33.42 10.73
CA LEU A 389 24.82 33.56 9.44
C LEU A 389 24.56 35.02 9.07
N LYS A 390 24.10 35.86 10.02
CA LYS A 390 23.91 37.30 9.79
C LYS A 390 25.20 37.99 9.34
N GLN A 391 26.33 37.60 9.91
CA GLN A 391 27.63 38.11 9.48
C GLN A 391 27.99 37.65 8.06
N GLN A 392 27.74 36.38 7.72
CA GLN A 392 27.96 35.85 6.36
C GLN A 392 27.11 36.61 5.33
N ILE A 393 25.83 36.82 5.63
CA ILE A 393 24.90 37.56 4.77
C ILE A 393 25.36 39.01 4.59
N THR A 394 25.73 39.68 5.68
CA THR A 394 26.17 41.07 5.64
C THR A 394 27.42 41.24 4.77
N ASN A 395 28.39 40.31 4.91
CA ASN A 395 29.60 40.30 4.09
C ASN A 395 29.27 40.09 2.60
N TYR A 396 28.42 39.11 2.29
CA TYR A 396 27.98 38.82 0.92
C TYR A 396 27.26 40.02 0.27
N LEU A 397 26.32 40.64 0.98
CA LEU A 397 25.57 41.80 0.47
C LEU A 397 26.49 43.01 0.24
N ALA A 398 27.46 43.24 1.13
CA ALA A 398 28.45 44.31 0.98
C ALA A 398 29.38 44.07 -0.22
N GLU A 399 29.85 42.83 -0.42
CA GLU A 399 30.71 42.44 -1.55
C GLU A 399 30.03 42.65 -2.91
N ASN A 400 28.72 42.41 -2.97
CA ASN A 400 27.93 42.41 -4.20
C ASN A 400 27.09 43.68 -4.42
N THR A 401 27.31 44.73 -3.61
CA THR A 401 26.61 46.00 -3.78
C THR A 401 26.89 46.60 -5.18
N GLY A 402 25.82 46.81 -5.96
CA GLY A 402 25.90 47.38 -7.30
C GLY A 402 26.38 46.42 -8.40
N LYS A 403 26.43 45.11 -8.14
CA LYS A 403 26.79 44.06 -9.10
C LYS A 403 25.76 42.93 -9.06
N THR A 404 25.69 42.12 -10.10
CA THR A 404 25.02 40.81 -10.02
C THR A 404 25.86 39.90 -9.13
N GLY A 405 25.31 39.48 -7.99
CA GLY A 405 25.98 38.53 -7.10
C GLY A 405 25.88 37.09 -7.60
N TYR A 406 26.52 36.18 -6.88
CA TYR A 406 26.40 34.74 -7.09
C TYR A 406 25.34 34.13 -6.17
N LEU A 407 24.83 32.94 -6.46
CA LEU A 407 23.95 32.21 -5.55
C LEU A 407 24.67 31.88 -4.24
N PHE A 408 24.44 32.69 -3.22
CA PHE A 408 24.95 32.48 -1.87
C PHE A 408 24.27 31.27 -1.22
N ASP A 409 25.04 30.38 -0.61
CA ASP A 409 24.49 29.39 0.33
C ASP A 409 25.56 29.02 1.37
N SER A 410 25.12 28.40 2.45
CA SER A 410 26.00 27.83 3.47
C SER A 410 25.25 26.78 4.30
N ALA A 411 25.99 25.90 4.98
CA ALA A 411 25.38 24.97 5.94
C ALA A 411 24.58 25.73 7.02
N LEU A 412 25.06 26.92 7.44
CA LEU A 412 24.35 27.78 8.39
C LEU A 412 23.05 28.34 7.80
N LEU A 413 23.04 28.78 6.54
CA LEU A 413 21.79 29.23 5.90
C LEU A 413 20.77 28.09 5.83
N HIS A 414 21.21 26.89 5.43
CA HIS A 414 20.37 25.70 5.39
C HIS A 414 19.84 25.33 6.78
N ARG A 415 20.68 25.39 7.82
CA ARG A 415 20.34 25.10 9.22
C ARG A 415 19.29 26.05 9.76
N ILE A 416 19.53 27.36 9.67
CA ILE A 416 18.62 28.38 10.17
C ILE A 416 17.29 28.37 9.42
N GLN A 417 17.30 28.17 8.09
CA GLN A 417 16.05 28.03 7.34
C GLN A 417 15.28 26.78 7.77
N THR A 418 15.96 25.66 8.03
CA THR A 418 15.31 24.43 8.52
C THR A 418 14.69 24.65 9.90
N TYR A 419 15.40 25.31 10.82
CA TYR A 419 14.89 25.67 12.15
C TYR A 419 13.68 26.61 12.08
N LEU A 420 13.80 27.75 11.40
CA LEU A 420 12.71 28.72 11.26
C LEU A 420 11.52 28.11 10.51
N GLY A 421 11.80 27.34 9.47
CA GLY A 421 10.82 26.65 8.67
C GLY A 421 10.02 25.59 9.44
N GLY A 422 10.65 24.95 10.43
CA GLY A 422 10.05 23.91 11.27
C GLY A 422 9.44 24.40 12.59
N LYS A 423 9.72 25.64 13.02
CA LYS A 423 9.17 26.20 14.26
C LYS A 423 7.66 26.45 14.14
N ARG A 424 6.84 25.80 14.96
CA ARG A 424 5.37 25.96 14.99
C ARG A 424 4.81 25.93 16.41
N THR A 425 3.62 26.50 16.56
CA THR A 425 2.80 26.39 17.77
C THR A 425 1.55 25.59 17.43
N ASP A 426 1.24 24.57 18.22
CA ASP A 426 0.01 23.79 18.05
C ASP A 426 -1.22 24.47 18.68
N GLN A 427 -2.39 23.85 18.56
CA GLN A 427 -3.65 24.40 19.11
C GLN A 427 -3.72 24.37 20.64
N LEU A 428 -2.82 23.63 21.28
CA LEU A 428 -2.69 23.56 22.74
C LEU A 428 -1.69 24.60 23.26
N GLY A 429 -1.08 25.39 22.38
CA GLY A 429 -0.07 26.41 22.72
C GLY A 429 1.35 25.85 22.90
N ASN A 430 1.59 24.58 22.55
CA ASN A 430 2.92 23.99 22.61
C ASN A 430 3.76 24.45 21.41
N ILE A 431 4.96 24.95 21.67
CA ILE A 431 5.93 25.32 20.64
C ILE A 431 6.85 24.12 20.38
N ILE A 432 7.08 23.82 19.11
CA ILE A 432 8.06 22.82 18.66
C ILE A 432 8.95 23.42 17.56
N TYR A 433 10.21 22.99 17.51
CA TYR A 433 11.15 23.24 16.43
C TYR A 433 12.15 22.08 16.34
N GLY A 434 12.92 22.01 15.25
CA GLY A 434 13.86 20.90 15.04
C GLY A 434 14.95 20.88 16.11
N GLN A 435 15.24 19.72 16.68
CA GLN A 435 16.27 19.55 17.71
C GLN A 435 17.63 19.92 17.14
N TYR A 436 18.35 20.84 17.81
CA TYR A 436 19.56 21.45 17.29
C TYR A 436 20.57 20.45 16.73
N ASP A 437 20.95 19.45 17.52
CA ASP A 437 21.99 18.51 17.12
C ASP A 437 21.57 17.67 15.89
N LEU A 438 20.29 17.31 15.79
CA LEU A 438 19.78 16.57 14.63
C LEU A 438 19.72 17.45 13.37
N VAL A 439 19.25 18.70 13.49
CA VAL A 439 19.22 19.65 12.37
C VAL A 439 20.63 20.04 11.93
N LYS A 440 21.57 20.16 12.88
CA LYS A 440 22.98 20.39 12.60
C LYS A 440 23.58 19.26 11.79
N ILE A 441 23.38 18.00 12.21
CA ILE A 441 23.83 16.81 11.44
C ILE A 441 23.21 16.79 10.05
N LEU A 442 21.87 16.97 9.96
CA LEU A 442 21.16 16.99 8.68
C LEU A 442 21.79 17.97 7.68
N THR A 443 22.15 19.16 8.14
CA THR A 443 22.61 20.25 7.28
C THR A 443 24.11 20.24 7.01
N ASP A 444 24.92 19.78 7.98
CA ASP A 444 26.37 19.66 7.82
C ASP A 444 26.75 18.46 6.95
N GLU A 445 26.03 17.35 7.06
CA GLU A 445 26.32 16.11 6.31
C GLU A 445 25.56 16.02 4.97
N ALA A 446 24.69 16.97 4.66
CA ALA A 446 23.87 16.96 3.44
C ALA A 446 24.72 16.78 2.16
N LEU A 447 25.81 17.55 2.03
CA LEU A 447 26.70 17.47 0.87
C LEU A 447 27.51 16.18 0.84
N GLU A 448 27.88 15.63 2.00
CA GLU A 448 28.53 14.32 2.06
C GLU A 448 27.58 13.23 1.55
N SER A 449 26.30 13.30 1.92
CA SER A 449 25.28 12.36 1.44
C SER A 449 25.05 12.47 -0.08
N VAL A 450 25.11 13.68 -0.67
CA VAL A 450 25.10 13.83 -2.14
C VAL A 450 26.29 13.13 -2.79
N LYS A 451 27.52 13.38 -2.30
CA LYS A 451 28.74 12.75 -2.82
C LYS A 451 28.72 11.23 -2.67
N TRP A 452 28.23 10.74 -1.54
CA TRP A 452 28.09 9.31 -1.31
C TRP A 452 27.06 8.67 -2.25
N LEU A 453 25.96 9.37 -2.57
CA LEU A 453 25.03 8.91 -3.59
C LEU A 453 25.68 8.86 -4.98
N GLU A 454 26.55 9.81 -5.34
CA GLU A 454 27.37 9.73 -6.56
C GLU A 454 28.24 8.45 -6.55
N ASP A 455 28.92 8.15 -5.43
CA ASP A 455 29.74 6.94 -5.29
C ASP A 455 28.93 5.63 -5.39
N VAL A 456 27.67 5.64 -4.94
CA VAL A 456 26.74 4.51 -5.05
C VAL A 456 26.20 4.36 -6.49
N GLY A 457 26.26 5.41 -7.31
CA GLY A 457 25.88 5.40 -8.72
C GLY A 457 24.69 6.29 -9.10
N VAL A 458 24.34 7.28 -8.27
CA VAL A 458 23.36 8.31 -8.62
C VAL A 458 24.05 9.43 -9.39
N GLU A 459 23.56 9.72 -10.59
CA GLU A 459 24.07 10.81 -11.40
C GLU A 459 23.21 12.07 -11.20
N PHE A 460 23.84 13.18 -10.81
CA PHE A 460 23.19 14.48 -10.62
C PHE A 460 23.44 15.44 -11.79
N ASP A 461 22.43 16.26 -12.12
CA ASP A 461 22.61 17.39 -13.02
C ASP A 461 23.42 18.49 -12.32
N LYS A 462 24.55 18.87 -12.93
CA LYS A 462 25.47 19.89 -12.41
C LYS A 462 25.24 21.26 -13.05
N HIS A 463 24.32 21.37 -14.00
CA HIS A 463 24.06 22.60 -14.75
C HIS A 463 22.84 23.38 -14.24
N ASP A 464 22.11 22.86 -13.24
CA ASP A 464 20.93 23.51 -12.68
C ASP A 464 20.85 23.34 -11.16
N VAL A 465 20.58 24.43 -10.44
CA VAL A 465 20.30 24.41 -9.00
C VAL A 465 18.80 24.56 -8.79
N THR A 466 18.15 23.41 -8.59
CA THR A 466 16.70 23.35 -8.50
C THR A 466 16.19 23.79 -7.13
N MET A 467 14.93 24.25 -7.09
CA MET A 467 14.23 24.55 -5.84
C MET A 467 12.97 23.68 -5.75
N PRO A 468 12.89 22.71 -4.82
CA PRO A 468 11.67 21.91 -4.66
C PRO A 468 10.51 22.78 -4.16
N VAL A 469 9.29 22.36 -4.48
CA VAL A 469 8.09 22.97 -3.89
C VAL A 469 8.21 22.97 -2.37
N GLY A 470 7.96 24.12 -1.74
CA GLY A 470 8.05 24.32 -0.30
C GLY A 470 9.47 24.44 0.26
N ALA A 471 10.50 24.55 -0.59
CA ALA A 471 11.80 25.05 -0.15
C ALA A 471 11.81 26.58 -0.06
N LEU A 472 12.78 27.10 0.70
CA LEU A 472 12.99 28.54 0.92
C LEU A 472 14.24 29.08 0.19
N TRP A 473 14.96 28.21 -0.52
CA TRP A 473 16.21 28.55 -1.21
C TRP A 473 16.53 27.51 -2.27
N ARG A 474 17.19 27.92 -3.36
CA ARG A 474 17.66 26.98 -4.38
C ARG A 474 18.96 26.30 -3.95
N ARG A 475 18.82 25.03 -3.56
CA ARG A 475 19.93 24.13 -3.16
C ARG A 475 19.65 22.66 -3.50
N GLY A 476 18.69 22.44 -4.39
CA GLY A 476 18.24 21.13 -4.80
C GLY A 476 19.21 20.51 -5.80
N HIS A 477 19.80 19.38 -5.41
CA HIS A 477 20.55 18.49 -6.28
C HIS A 477 19.56 17.54 -6.96
N LYS A 478 19.39 17.70 -8.27
CA LYS A 478 18.45 16.93 -9.08
C LYS A 478 19.18 15.78 -9.79
N PRO A 479 18.71 14.53 -9.69
CA PRO A 479 19.28 13.42 -10.45
C PRO A 479 18.90 13.54 -11.94
N LEU A 480 19.71 12.94 -12.83
CA LEU A 480 19.49 12.97 -14.28
C LEU A 480 18.31 12.11 -14.74
N LYS A 481 17.95 11.07 -13.96
CA LYS A 481 16.79 10.21 -14.19
C LYS A 481 15.59 10.67 -13.36
N SER A 482 14.43 10.06 -13.57
CA SER A 482 13.23 10.26 -12.74
C SER A 482 13.60 10.22 -11.26
N GLU A 483 13.21 11.25 -10.49
CA GLU A 483 13.92 11.64 -9.27
C GLU A 483 13.96 10.51 -8.23
N GLY A 484 12.81 10.05 -7.76
CA GLY A 484 12.74 8.97 -6.78
C GLY A 484 13.33 7.65 -7.26
N TYR A 485 13.06 7.29 -8.51
CA TYR A 485 13.54 6.07 -9.12
C TYR A 485 15.06 6.03 -9.26
N ALA A 486 15.70 7.17 -9.57
CA ALA A 486 17.15 7.27 -9.68
C ALA A 486 17.85 6.83 -8.37
N TYR A 487 17.36 7.33 -7.23
CA TYR A 487 17.92 6.96 -5.93
C TYR A 487 17.67 5.50 -5.59
N VAL A 488 16.40 5.04 -5.69
CA VAL A 488 16.00 3.69 -5.28
C VAL A 488 16.69 2.63 -6.14
N SER A 489 16.75 2.83 -7.47
CA SER A 489 17.37 1.87 -8.38
C SER A 489 18.89 1.78 -8.21
N ALA A 490 19.58 2.90 -7.96
CA ALA A 490 21.02 2.90 -7.68
C ALA A 490 21.33 2.15 -6.37
N LEU A 491 20.60 2.48 -5.29
CA LEU A 491 20.79 1.84 -4.00
C LEU A 491 20.42 0.36 -4.01
N GLN A 492 19.32 -0.03 -4.67
CA GLN A 492 18.94 -1.43 -4.82
C GLN A 492 20.07 -2.24 -5.49
N LYS A 493 20.54 -1.76 -6.65
CA LYS A 493 21.64 -2.41 -7.38
C LYS A 493 22.89 -2.51 -6.52
N TYR A 494 23.21 -1.47 -5.76
CA TYR A 494 24.34 -1.50 -4.85
C TYR A 494 24.18 -2.60 -3.78
N VAL A 495 23.04 -2.64 -3.10
CA VAL A 495 22.76 -3.63 -2.05
C VAL A 495 22.85 -5.06 -2.59
N GLU A 496 22.20 -5.33 -3.72
CA GLU A 496 22.19 -6.67 -4.34
C GLU A 496 23.60 -7.08 -4.82
N ASN A 497 24.33 -6.19 -5.51
CA ASN A 497 25.67 -6.49 -6.03
C ASN A 497 26.73 -6.72 -4.94
N HIS A 498 26.48 -6.23 -3.72
CA HIS A 498 27.38 -6.40 -2.58
C HIS A 498 26.90 -7.47 -1.59
N GLY A 499 25.90 -8.29 -1.97
CA GLY A 499 25.46 -9.46 -1.20
C GLY A 499 24.44 -9.18 -0.11
N GLY A 500 23.81 -8.01 -0.10
CA GLY A 500 22.63 -7.74 0.70
C GLY A 500 21.40 -8.46 0.13
N ILE A 501 20.48 -8.87 1.01
CA ILE A 501 19.24 -9.56 0.63
C ILE A 501 18.07 -8.62 0.87
N ILE A 502 17.14 -8.53 -0.08
CA ILE A 502 15.90 -7.79 0.05
C ILE A 502 14.73 -8.77 -0.03
N ILE A 503 13.88 -8.79 1.00
CA ILE A 503 12.69 -9.64 1.10
C ILE A 503 11.46 -8.74 1.07
N THR A 504 10.64 -8.82 0.02
CA THR A 504 9.39 -8.07 -0.12
C THR A 504 8.20 -8.84 0.45
N ASP A 505 7.00 -8.24 0.39
CA ASP A 505 5.73 -8.86 0.81
C ASP A 505 5.73 -9.37 2.26
N THR A 506 6.58 -8.81 3.11
CA THR A 506 6.82 -9.30 4.47
C THR A 506 6.56 -8.20 5.49
N ALA A 507 5.37 -8.21 6.07
CA ALA A 507 5.00 -7.26 7.11
C ALA A 507 5.59 -7.68 8.45
N VAL A 508 6.61 -6.97 8.94
CA VAL A 508 7.16 -7.18 10.29
C VAL A 508 6.09 -6.85 11.34
N LYS A 509 5.80 -7.79 12.24
CA LYS A 509 4.77 -7.68 13.29
C LYS A 509 5.36 -7.62 14.69
N GLU A 510 6.54 -8.20 14.90
CA GLU A 510 7.15 -8.28 16.23
C GLU A 510 8.66 -8.05 16.17
N LEU A 511 9.20 -7.41 17.21
CA LEU A 511 10.61 -7.36 17.52
C LEU A 511 10.98 -8.54 18.42
N ILE A 512 12.05 -9.25 18.11
CA ILE A 512 12.58 -10.33 18.97
C ILE A 512 13.45 -9.67 20.04
N VAL A 513 13.12 -9.85 21.32
CA VAL A 513 13.88 -9.28 22.44
C VAL A 513 14.44 -10.38 23.33
N GLU A 514 15.75 -10.40 23.51
CA GLU A 514 16.48 -11.37 24.34
C GLU A 514 17.32 -10.62 25.36
N GLU A 515 17.11 -10.88 26.66
CA GLU A 515 17.83 -10.22 27.76
C GLU A 515 17.81 -8.67 27.68
N GLY A 516 16.70 -8.10 27.23
CA GLY A 516 16.54 -6.65 27.05
C GLY A 516 17.20 -6.07 25.80
N HIS A 517 17.72 -6.91 24.91
CA HIS A 517 18.30 -6.53 23.63
C HIS A 517 17.42 -6.94 22.46
N VAL A 518 17.16 -6.01 21.54
CA VAL A 518 16.46 -6.30 20.28
C VAL A 518 17.40 -7.07 19.36
N SER A 519 17.04 -8.32 19.06
CA SER A 519 17.87 -9.35 18.43
C SER A 519 17.26 -9.95 17.14
N GLY A 520 16.29 -9.25 16.55
CA GLY A 520 15.68 -9.68 15.29
C GLY A 520 14.23 -9.24 15.15
N VAL A 521 13.57 -9.82 14.14
CA VAL A 521 12.19 -9.51 13.78
C VAL A 521 11.42 -10.77 13.38
N ILE A 522 10.11 -10.74 13.58
CA ILE A 522 9.16 -11.71 13.03
C ILE A 522 8.22 -10.96 12.10
N GLY A 523 8.15 -11.42 10.85
CA GLY A 523 7.23 -10.90 9.85
C GLY A 523 6.28 -11.97 9.31
N ILE A 524 5.20 -11.50 8.69
CA ILE A 524 4.23 -12.31 7.98
C ILE A 524 4.37 -12.01 6.48
N GLY A 525 4.80 -13.02 5.73
CA GLY A 525 4.96 -13.02 4.28
C GLY A 525 3.65 -13.31 3.54
N LEU A 526 3.76 -13.57 2.23
CA LEU A 526 2.65 -14.11 1.42
C LEU A 526 2.10 -15.40 2.03
N ASN A 527 0.80 -15.65 1.82
CA ASN A 527 0.10 -16.86 2.31
C ASN A 527 0.21 -17.08 3.82
N SER A 528 0.35 -16.00 4.61
CA SER A 528 0.54 -16.04 6.06
C SER A 528 1.83 -16.77 6.52
N LYS A 529 2.79 -16.95 5.61
CA LYS A 529 4.09 -17.55 5.89
C LYS A 529 4.83 -16.78 6.98
N LYS A 530 5.30 -17.46 8.03
CA LYS A 530 6.08 -16.81 9.07
C LYS A 530 7.53 -16.69 8.64
N ILE A 531 8.06 -15.47 8.68
CA ILE A 531 9.47 -15.17 8.38
C ILE A 531 10.13 -14.69 9.66
N THR A 532 11.10 -15.46 10.15
CA THR A 532 11.87 -15.13 11.37
C THR A 532 13.29 -14.75 10.99
N ILE A 533 13.73 -13.54 11.34
CA ILE A 533 15.07 -13.06 11.03
C ILE A 533 15.77 -12.69 12.34
N ARG A 534 16.81 -13.45 12.71
CA ARG A 534 17.66 -13.15 13.86
C ARG A 534 18.81 -12.23 13.45
N ALA A 535 19.09 -11.21 14.25
CA ALA A 535 20.11 -10.20 13.97
C ALA A 535 20.77 -9.67 15.26
N ASN A 536 21.94 -9.05 15.15
CA ASN A 536 22.58 -8.35 16.27
C ASN A 536 22.10 -6.90 16.44
N ALA A 537 21.42 -6.36 15.43
CA ALA A 537 20.80 -5.04 15.44
C ALA A 537 19.59 -4.98 14.48
N VAL A 538 18.61 -4.13 14.82
CA VAL A 538 17.43 -3.84 14.01
C VAL A 538 17.37 -2.34 13.73
N ILE A 539 17.24 -1.97 12.45
CA ILE A 539 17.02 -0.57 12.03
C ILE A 539 15.59 -0.44 11.51
N LEU A 540 14.79 0.42 12.15
CA LEU A 540 13.47 0.79 11.66
C LEU A 540 13.61 1.94 10.66
N ALA A 541 13.18 1.70 9.42
CA ALA A 541 13.22 2.66 8.30
C ALA A 541 11.91 2.61 7.49
N SER A 542 10.79 2.42 8.19
CA SER A 542 9.48 2.06 7.63
C SER A 542 8.65 3.24 7.11
N GLY A 543 9.19 4.46 7.13
CA GLY A 543 8.43 5.68 6.87
C GLY A 543 7.46 6.07 8.00
N GLY A 544 6.62 7.06 7.73
CA GLY A 544 5.67 7.64 8.68
C GLY A 544 4.32 6.94 8.75
N PHE A 545 3.28 7.73 9.03
CA PHE A 545 1.89 7.26 9.18
C PHE A 545 0.88 8.06 8.35
N GLY A 546 1.34 8.72 7.29
CA GLY A 546 0.52 9.60 6.44
C GLY A 546 -0.60 8.91 5.65
N ALA A 547 -0.67 7.58 5.61
CA ALA A 547 -1.78 6.81 5.03
C ALA A 547 -2.72 6.20 6.10
N ASN A 548 -2.49 6.48 7.39
CA ASN A 548 -3.31 5.99 8.49
C ASN A 548 -4.13 7.12 9.13
N THR A 549 -5.31 7.39 8.57
CA THR A 549 -6.23 8.45 9.05
C THR A 549 -6.58 8.31 10.53
N LYS A 550 -6.70 7.08 11.05
CA LYS A 550 -7.00 6.86 12.48
C LYS A 550 -5.88 7.38 13.37
N MET A 551 -4.64 7.00 13.05
CA MET A 551 -3.46 7.45 13.79
C MET A 551 -3.22 8.96 13.62
N LEU A 552 -3.48 9.52 12.44
CA LEU A 552 -3.43 10.97 12.21
C LEU A 552 -4.40 11.71 13.14
N LYS A 553 -5.65 11.27 13.23
CA LYS A 553 -6.67 11.88 14.11
C LYS A 553 -6.34 11.69 15.59
N GLU A 554 -5.84 10.53 15.98
CA GLU A 554 -5.45 10.23 17.36
C GLU A 554 -4.42 11.21 17.89
N TYR A 555 -3.40 11.52 17.09
CA TYR A 555 -2.30 12.39 17.53
C TYR A 555 -2.52 13.87 17.21
N ASN A 556 -3.41 14.24 16.28
CA ASN A 556 -3.53 15.60 15.76
C ASN A 556 -3.69 16.66 16.86
N THR A 557 -2.71 17.57 16.95
CA THR A 557 -2.80 18.79 17.76
C THR A 557 -2.67 20.05 16.92
N TYR A 558 -2.37 19.93 15.62
CA TYR A 558 -2.01 21.05 14.76
C TYR A 558 -3.17 21.56 13.89
N TRP A 559 -3.89 20.68 13.19
CA TRP A 559 -5.00 21.06 12.31
C TRP A 559 -6.31 21.18 13.07
N THR A 560 -7.20 22.11 12.68
CA THR A 560 -8.53 22.26 13.34
C THR A 560 -9.40 21.04 13.11
N GLU A 561 -9.23 20.39 11.96
CA GLU A 561 -9.94 19.17 11.60
C GLU A 561 -9.09 18.32 10.64
N ILE A 562 -9.28 17.01 10.70
CA ILE A 562 -8.81 16.06 9.69
C ILE A 562 -10.03 15.25 9.26
N ASP A 563 -10.39 15.30 7.98
CA ASP A 563 -11.55 14.57 7.45
C ASP A 563 -11.39 13.04 7.60
N ASP A 564 -12.50 12.32 7.76
CA ASP A 564 -12.49 10.84 7.78
C ASP A 564 -11.98 10.25 6.45
N ASP A 565 -12.26 10.93 5.34
CA ASP A 565 -11.91 10.51 3.98
C ASP A 565 -10.67 11.22 3.41
N ILE A 566 -9.90 11.90 4.28
CA ILE A 566 -8.72 12.67 3.87
C ILE A 566 -7.82 11.84 2.97
N LYS A 567 -7.50 12.37 1.78
CA LYS A 567 -6.61 11.70 0.84
C LYS A 567 -5.16 11.91 1.23
N THR A 568 -4.29 11.11 0.65
CA THR A 568 -2.85 11.17 0.92
C THR A 568 -2.06 11.03 -0.36
N SER A 569 -0.94 11.74 -0.45
CA SER A 569 0.05 11.55 -1.51
C SER A 569 0.99 10.36 -1.24
N ASN A 570 0.86 9.74 -0.06
CA ASN A 570 1.69 8.64 0.38
C ASN A 570 1.40 7.34 -0.37
N SER A 571 2.36 6.43 -0.37
CA SER A 571 2.07 5.01 -0.60
C SER A 571 1.05 4.51 0.44
N PRO A 572 0.09 3.65 0.07
CA PRO A 572 -0.83 3.03 1.02
C PRO A 572 -0.11 2.22 2.11
N ALA A 573 1.17 1.89 1.91
CA ALA A 573 2.01 1.21 2.89
C ALA A 573 2.42 2.10 4.09
N ILE A 574 2.23 3.42 4.07
CA ILE A 574 2.80 4.33 5.08
C ILE A 574 1.83 4.48 6.27
N THR A 575 1.76 3.45 7.11
CA THR A 575 0.70 3.27 8.12
C THR A 575 1.16 3.40 9.58
N GLY A 576 2.44 3.69 9.83
CA GLY A 576 2.99 3.83 11.18
C GLY A 576 3.50 2.55 11.84
N ASP A 577 3.62 1.44 11.10
CA ASP A 577 3.96 0.13 11.67
C ASP A 577 5.28 0.12 12.45
N GLY A 578 6.33 0.80 11.95
CA GLY A 578 7.60 0.90 12.67
C GLY A 578 7.51 1.71 13.96
N ILE A 579 6.65 2.72 14.02
CA ILE A 579 6.39 3.48 15.26
C ILE A 579 5.77 2.55 16.30
N ILE A 580 4.77 1.75 15.90
CA ILE A 580 4.11 0.77 16.77
C ILE A 580 5.12 -0.30 17.24
N LEU A 581 5.98 -0.79 16.35
CA LEU A 581 7.05 -1.74 16.70
C LEU A 581 7.99 -1.14 17.77
N GLY A 582 8.44 0.11 17.59
CA GLY A 582 9.27 0.78 18.58
C GLY A 582 8.57 0.95 19.93
N GLN A 583 7.31 1.39 19.93
CA GLN A 583 6.52 1.53 21.16
C GLN A 583 6.34 0.20 21.90
N SER A 584 6.23 -0.93 21.18
CA SER A 584 6.09 -2.26 21.78
C SER A 584 7.25 -2.67 22.69
N VAL A 585 8.42 -2.04 22.51
CA VAL A 585 9.63 -2.25 23.32
C VAL A 585 10.01 -1.02 24.15
N GLY A 586 9.07 -0.09 24.33
CA GLY A 586 9.19 1.05 25.25
C GLY A 586 9.78 2.33 24.66
N ALA A 587 9.87 2.46 23.33
CA ALA A 587 10.38 3.66 22.69
C ALA A 587 9.50 4.89 22.99
N ASP A 588 10.15 6.03 23.20
CA ASP A 588 9.52 7.34 23.33
C ASP A 588 9.19 7.92 21.95
N LEU A 589 8.18 8.79 21.91
CA LEU A 589 7.74 9.48 20.71
C LEU A 589 7.94 10.99 20.85
N VAL A 590 8.14 11.68 19.73
CA VAL A 590 8.26 13.13 19.70
C VAL A 590 7.54 13.69 18.48
N GLY A 591 6.82 14.80 18.66
CA GLY A 591 6.22 15.56 17.55
C GLY A 591 5.03 14.92 16.83
N MET A 592 4.41 13.87 17.40
CA MET A 592 3.37 13.08 16.72
C MET A 592 2.16 13.90 16.24
N GLY A 593 1.82 15.00 16.91
CA GLY A 593 0.66 15.82 16.55
C GLY A 593 0.83 16.71 15.32
N PHE A 594 2.04 16.76 14.74
CA PHE A 594 2.34 17.57 13.56
C PHE A 594 2.42 16.69 12.30
N SER A 595 1.39 16.79 11.48
CA SER A 595 1.37 16.25 10.11
C SER A 595 1.39 17.39 9.10
N GLN A 596 2.10 17.22 7.99
CA GLN A 596 2.12 18.17 6.88
C GLN A 596 1.14 17.72 5.81
N MET A 597 0.36 18.67 5.30
CA MET A 597 -0.56 18.48 4.18
C MET A 597 -0.12 19.32 2.98
N MET A 598 -0.44 18.83 1.79
CA MET A 598 -0.37 19.59 0.55
C MET A 598 -1.73 20.29 0.32
N PRO A 599 -1.76 21.63 0.22
CA PRO A 599 -3.02 22.38 0.15
C PRO A 599 -3.79 22.14 -1.15
N VAL A 600 -3.07 21.96 -2.26
CA VAL A 600 -3.62 21.86 -3.62
C VAL A 600 -3.42 20.45 -4.12
N SER A 601 -4.34 19.55 -3.76
CA SER A 601 -4.30 18.15 -4.19
C SER A 601 -5.62 17.74 -4.85
N ASP A 602 -5.56 16.68 -5.63
CA ASP A 602 -6.74 16.04 -6.19
C ASP A 602 -7.69 15.54 -5.07
N PRO A 603 -9.00 15.87 -5.11
CA PRO A 603 -9.91 15.52 -4.02
C PRO A 603 -10.20 14.02 -3.90
N ASP A 604 -10.07 13.25 -4.98
CA ASP A 604 -10.42 11.84 -4.99
C ASP A 604 -9.20 10.93 -4.78
N THR A 605 -8.06 11.34 -5.34
CA THR A 605 -6.82 10.55 -5.35
C THR A 605 -5.73 11.07 -4.41
N GLY A 606 -5.77 12.34 -3.99
CA GLY A 606 -4.69 12.99 -3.26
C GLY A 606 -3.44 13.31 -4.10
N ALA A 607 -3.51 13.10 -5.42
CA ALA A 607 -2.41 13.37 -6.34
C ALA A 607 -2.10 14.86 -6.44
N LEU A 608 -0.80 15.20 -6.54
CA LEU A 608 -0.35 16.59 -6.63
C LEU A 608 -0.40 17.14 -8.05
N PHE A 609 -0.28 16.28 -9.07
CA PHE A 609 -0.12 16.68 -10.47
C PHE A 609 -1.32 16.27 -11.35
N SER A 610 -2.55 16.31 -10.81
CA SER A 610 -3.79 16.18 -11.60
C SER A 610 -4.34 17.54 -12.03
N GLY A 611 -5.35 17.56 -12.91
CA GLY A 611 -5.99 18.78 -13.39
C GLY A 611 -5.04 19.81 -14.01
N LEU A 612 -5.43 21.10 -13.96
CA LEU A 612 -4.56 22.22 -14.32
C LEU A 612 -3.74 22.65 -13.11
N GLN A 613 -2.41 22.41 -13.15
CA GLN A 613 -1.47 22.98 -12.20
C GLN A 613 -0.64 24.06 -12.87
N VAL A 614 -0.69 25.26 -12.31
CA VAL A 614 -0.04 26.48 -12.82
C VAL A 614 0.93 27.03 -11.78
N PRO A 615 1.81 27.98 -12.14
CA PRO A 615 2.68 28.63 -11.17
C PRO A 615 1.87 29.34 -10.06
N PRO A 616 2.33 29.35 -8.79
CA PRO A 616 1.57 29.87 -7.66
C PRO A 616 1.12 31.33 -7.78
N GLN A 617 1.86 32.17 -8.50
CA GLN A 617 1.44 33.55 -8.77
C GLN A 617 0.11 33.64 -9.54
N ASN A 618 -0.21 32.61 -10.32
CA ASN A 618 -1.45 32.45 -11.09
C ASN A 618 -2.53 31.63 -10.35
N PHE A 619 -2.36 31.32 -9.06
CA PHE A 619 -3.42 30.69 -8.28
C PHE A 619 -4.51 31.69 -7.91
N ILE A 620 -5.76 31.29 -8.18
CA ILE A 620 -6.98 31.90 -7.70
C ILE A 620 -7.80 30.79 -7.02
N MET A 621 -7.86 30.80 -5.69
CA MET A 621 -8.55 29.77 -4.91
C MET A 621 -9.95 30.26 -4.52
N VAL A 622 -10.98 29.56 -4.99
CA VAL A 622 -12.38 29.94 -4.78
C VAL A 622 -13.11 28.83 -4.03
N ASN A 623 -13.76 29.16 -2.91
CA ASN A 623 -14.55 28.22 -2.12
C ASN A 623 -15.89 27.89 -2.81
N LYS A 624 -16.69 26.98 -2.23
CA LYS A 624 -17.99 26.56 -2.80
C LYS A 624 -19.03 27.69 -2.89
N GLN A 625 -18.80 28.83 -2.25
CA GLN A 625 -19.67 30.01 -2.33
C GLN A 625 -19.25 30.99 -3.42
N GLY A 626 -18.22 30.67 -4.22
CA GLY A 626 -17.73 31.53 -5.29
C GLY A 626 -16.85 32.68 -4.81
N LYS A 627 -16.30 32.62 -3.59
CA LYS A 627 -15.42 33.66 -3.01
C LYS A 627 -13.99 33.18 -2.84
N ARG A 628 -13.04 34.12 -2.99
CA ARG A 628 -11.66 33.93 -2.50
C ARG A 628 -11.64 33.88 -0.98
N PHE A 629 -10.62 33.25 -0.41
CA PHE A 629 -10.56 33.01 1.05
C PHE A 629 -9.15 33.04 1.65
N VAL A 630 -8.11 33.24 0.84
CA VAL A 630 -6.71 33.20 1.31
C VAL A 630 -5.78 33.94 0.35
N ASN A 631 -4.63 34.38 0.85
CA ASN A 631 -3.49 34.73 -0.01
C ASN A 631 -2.91 33.44 -0.60
N GLU A 632 -3.14 33.22 -1.90
CA GLU A 632 -2.77 32.00 -2.61
C GLU A 632 -1.24 31.78 -2.73
N TYR A 633 -0.43 32.80 -2.43
CA TYR A 633 1.04 32.72 -2.36
C TYR A 633 1.56 32.41 -0.95
N GLY A 634 0.67 32.12 0.00
CA GLY A 634 1.00 31.79 1.38
C GLY A 634 1.73 30.45 1.55
N SER A 635 2.20 30.20 2.78
CA SER A 635 2.82 28.92 3.14
C SER A 635 1.80 27.78 3.11
N ARG A 636 2.29 26.54 2.90
CA ARG A 636 1.47 25.32 2.79
C ARG A 636 0.44 25.18 3.91
N ASP A 637 0.87 25.41 5.14
CA ASP A 637 0.04 25.34 6.34
C ASP A 637 -1.07 26.39 6.36
N LYS A 638 -0.77 27.65 6.01
CA LYS A 638 -1.78 28.71 5.90
C LYS A 638 -2.82 28.38 4.83
N LEU A 639 -2.38 27.92 3.66
CA LEU A 639 -3.26 27.52 2.57
C LEU A 639 -4.13 26.34 2.96
N THR A 640 -3.55 25.31 3.60
CA THR A 640 -4.30 24.14 4.05
C THR A 640 -5.30 24.51 5.14
N GLN A 641 -4.90 25.28 6.16
CA GLN A 641 -5.79 25.68 7.24
C GLN A 641 -6.95 26.52 6.71
N ALA A 642 -6.68 27.47 5.81
CA ALA A 642 -7.73 28.26 5.17
C ALA A 642 -8.69 27.40 4.34
N ALA A 643 -8.19 26.36 3.66
CA ALA A 643 -9.03 25.41 2.95
C ALA A 643 -9.90 24.58 3.90
N ILE A 644 -9.35 24.08 5.01
CA ILE A 644 -10.09 23.34 6.06
C ILE A 644 -11.21 24.24 6.62
N ASP A 645 -10.90 25.48 7.00
CA ASP A 645 -11.87 26.42 7.57
C ASP A 645 -12.97 26.83 6.56
N ASN A 646 -12.78 26.56 5.26
CA ASN A 646 -13.75 26.78 4.19
C ASN A 646 -14.44 25.48 3.71
N GLY A 647 -14.35 24.39 4.49
CA GLY A 647 -15.02 23.11 4.21
C GLY A 647 -14.22 22.15 3.32
N GLY A 648 -12.92 22.35 3.19
CA GLY A 648 -11.95 21.46 2.54
C GLY A 648 -11.92 21.53 1.01
N LEU A 649 -13.07 21.43 0.34
CA LEU A 649 -13.17 21.47 -1.12
C LEU A 649 -13.22 22.91 -1.65
N PHE A 650 -12.31 23.23 -2.58
CA PHE A 650 -12.26 24.51 -3.29
C PHE A 650 -11.88 24.29 -4.76
N TYR A 651 -11.85 25.37 -5.55
CA TYR A 651 -11.54 25.33 -6.97
C TYR A 651 -10.41 26.28 -7.30
N LEU A 652 -9.45 25.81 -8.11
CA LEU A 652 -8.53 26.70 -8.82
C LEU A 652 -9.19 27.19 -10.10
N ILE A 653 -9.27 28.50 -10.25
CA ILE A 653 -9.84 29.15 -11.44
C ILE A 653 -8.71 29.54 -12.40
N ALA A 654 -8.90 29.27 -13.68
CA ALA A 654 -7.98 29.64 -14.75
C ALA A 654 -8.75 30.09 -15.99
N ASP A 655 -8.10 30.89 -16.83
CA ASP A 655 -8.58 31.22 -18.17
C ASP A 655 -7.64 30.63 -19.24
N GLU A 656 -7.83 30.96 -20.52
CA GLU A 656 -7.02 30.43 -21.61
C GLU A 656 -5.53 30.84 -21.52
N GLN A 657 -5.19 31.98 -20.93
CA GLN A 657 -3.79 32.39 -20.77
C GLN A 657 -3.15 31.68 -19.60
N ILE A 658 -3.83 31.61 -18.46
CA ILE A 658 -3.35 30.87 -17.29
C ILE A 658 -3.16 29.39 -17.65
N LYS A 659 -4.07 28.79 -18.43
CA LYS A 659 -3.94 27.41 -18.94
C LYS A 659 -2.61 27.17 -19.66
N LYS A 660 -2.10 28.14 -20.43
CA LYS A 660 -0.82 28.00 -21.17
C LYS A 660 0.39 27.91 -20.26
N THR A 661 0.27 28.33 -19.00
CA THR A 661 1.33 28.20 -17.98
C THR A 661 1.32 26.84 -17.29
N ALA A 662 0.32 25.99 -17.57
CA ALA A 662 0.20 24.69 -16.92
C ALA A 662 1.36 23.77 -17.31
N TYR A 663 2.01 23.17 -16.30
CA TYR A 663 3.24 22.40 -16.48
C TYR A 663 3.04 20.87 -16.37
N ASN A 664 1.82 20.41 -16.06
CA ASN A 664 1.55 19.01 -15.74
C ASN A 664 0.55 18.31 -16.69
N THR A 665 0.01 19.00 -17.69
CA THR A 665 -1.11 18.49 -18.49
C THR A 665 -0.97 18.75 -19.99
N SER A 666 -1.84 18.13 -20.78
CA SER A 666 -1.97 18.32 -22.23
C SER A 666 -3.44 18.55 -22.60
N GLN A 667 -3.72 19.06 -23.80
CA GLN A 667 -5.10 19.28 -24.23
C GLN A 667 -5.93 17.99 -24.20
N GLU A 668 -5.36 16.86 -24.61
CA GLU A 668 -6.03 15.55 -24.55
C GLU A 668 -6.38 15.14 -23.10
N LYS A 669 -5.46 15.36 -22.15
CA LYS A 669 -5.71 15.06 -20.73
C LYS A 669 -6.81 15.96 -20.15
N ILE A 670 -6.79 17.25 -20.51
CA ILE A 670 -7.83 18.21 -20.13
C ILE A 670 -9.19 17.74 -20.66
N ASP A 671 -9.29 17.39 -21.94
CA ASP A 671 -10.54 16.95 -22.56
C ASP A 671 -11.08 15.67 -21.90
N LYS A 672 -10.20 14.71 -21.58
CA LYS A 672 -10.54 13.50 -20.81
C LYS A 672 -11.08 13.83 -19.42
N GLN A 673 -10.45 14.76 -18.70
CA GLN A 673 -10.89 15.19 -17.37
C GLN A 673 -12.23 15.93 -17.42
N ILE A 674 -12.46 16.74 -18.45
CA ILE A 674 -13.75 17.39 -18.70
C ILE A 674 -14.84 16.36 -18.97
N ALA A 675 -14.57 15.37 -19.83
CA ALA A 675 -15.52 14.29 -20.12
C ALA A 675 -15.83 13.44 -18.88
N ALA A 676 -14.83 13.25 -18.00
CA ALA A 676 -14.98 12.55 -16.73
C ALA A 676 -15.65 13.39 -15.63
N GLY A 677 -15.86 14.70 -15.83
CA GLY A 677 -16.41 15.60 -14.82
C GLY A 677 -15.46 15.94 -13.66
N THR A 678 -14.16 15.70 -13.83
CA THR A 678 -13.10 15.97 -12.83
C THR A 678 -12.39 17.32 -13.06
N LEU A 679 -12.70 17.98 -14.18
CA LEU A 679 -12.29 19.35 -14.50
C LEU A 679 -13.45 20.05 -15.22
N PHE A 680 -13.71 21.31 -14.89
CA PHE A 680 -14.84 22.06 -15.46
C PHE A 680 -14.33 23.12 -16.45
N CYS A 681 -15.08 23.32 -17.53
CA CYS A 681 -14.77 24.30 -18.57
C CYS A 681 -16.05 24.97 -19.07
N ALA A 682 -16.04 26.28 -19.30
CA ALA A 682 -17.16 27.03 -19.89
C ALA A 682 -16.67 28.27 -20.67
N ASN A 683 -17.50 28.81 -21.56
CA ASN A 683 -17.13 30.00 -22.35
C ASN A 683 -17.44 31.31 -21.64
N THR A 684 -18.21 31.27 -20.55
CA THR A 684 -18.52 32.42 -19.69
C THR A 684 -18.34 32.07 -18.21
N LEU A 685 -18.13 33.08 -17.37
CA LEU A 685 -18.01 32.87 -15.92
C LEU A 685 -19.36 32.46 -15.30
N GLU A 686 -20.47 32.90 -15.88
CA GLU A 686 -21.83 32.51 -15.50
C GLU A 686 -22.06 31.02 -15.71
N GLU A 687 -21.76 30.51 -16.90
CA GLU A 687 -21.87 29.09 -17.21
C GLU A 687 -20.94 28.25 -16.32
N LEU A 688 -19.74 28.76 -16.02
CA LEU A 688 -18.83 28.07 -15.10
C LEU A 688 -19.40 28.03 -13.67
N ALA A 689 -19.93 29.14 -13.17
CA ALA A 689 -20.58 29.20 -11.86
C ALA A 689 -21.77 28.24 -11.76
N GLU A 690 -22.61 28.16 -12.80
CA GLU A 690 -23.72 27.21 -12.86
C GLU A 690 -23.24 25.76 -12.78
N LYS A 691 -22.19 25.39 -13.53
CA LYS A 691 -21.59 24.04 -13.48
C LYS A 691 -21.05 23.68 -12.10
N LEU A 692 -20.57 24.67 -11.35
CA LEU A 692 -20.03 24.51 -10.00
C LEU A 692 -21.08 24.68 -8.90
N ALA A 693 -22.34 24.93 -9.25
CA ALA A 693 -23.42 25.27 -8.32
C ALA A 693 -23.10 26.48 -7.41
N MET A 694 -22.42 27.48 -7.96
CA MET A 694 -22.11 28.77 -7.31
C MET A 694 -23.09 29.85 -7.76
N ASP A 695 -23.26 30.90 -6.94
CA ASP A 695 -23.99 32.10 -7.36
C ASP A 695 -23.18 32.86 -8.44
N PRO A 696 -23.70 33.00 -9.68
CA PRO A 696 -22.97 33.66 -10.76
C PRO A 696 -22.61 35.11 -10.47
N THR A 697 -23.43 35.83 -9.71
CA THR A 697 -23.18 37.22 -9.33
C THR A 697 -21.99 37.33 -8.39
N VAL A 698 -21.96 36.47 -7.37
CA VAL A 698 -20.87 36.44 -6.38
C VAL A 698 -19.56 36.02 -7.05
N PHE A 699 -19.59 34.97 -7.87
CA PHE A 699 -18.39 34.46 -8.53
C PHE A 699 -17.80 35.48 -9.50
N LYS A 700 -18.62 36.14 -10.32
CA LYS A 700 -18.15 37.19 -11.23
C LYS A 700 -17.55 38.37 -10.50
N GLN A 701 -18.17 38.80 -9.40
CA GLN A 701 -17.63 39.89 -8.60
C GLN A 701 -16.25 39.52 -8.06
N THR A 702 -16.09 38.31 -7.52
CA THR A 702 -14.80 37.79 -7.05
C THR A 702 -13.72 37.83 -8.13
N ILE A 703 -14.03 37.43 -9.37
CA ILE A 703 -13.07 37.48 -10.48
C ILE A 703 -12.77 38.92 -10.92
N ALA A 704 -13.78 39.79 -10.95
CA ALA A 704 -13.59 41.20 -11.27
C ALA A 704 -12.69 41.91 -10.24
N ASP A 705 -12.90 41.64 -8.95
CA ASP A 705 -12.10 42.17 -7.85
C ASP A 705 -10.65 41.67 -7.94
N TYR A 706 -10.45 40.37 -8.16
CA TYR A 706 -9.12 39.80 -8.39
C TYR A 706 -8.38 40.49 -9.55
N ASN A 707 -9.04 40.66 -10.70
CA ASN A 707 -8.43 41.32 -11.86
C ASN A 707 -8.03 42.77 -11.57
N ALA A 708 -8.82 43.49 -10.76
CA ALA A 708 -8.47 44.84 -10.31
C ALA A 708 -7.25 44.84 -9.36
N TYR A 709 -7.08 43.79 -8.55
CA TYR A 709 -5.90 43.63 -7.68
C TYR A 709 -4.63 43.34 -8.48
N VAL A 710 -4.74 42.56 -9.57
CA VAL A 710 -3.64 42.37 -10.53
C VAL A 710 -3.19 43.73 -11.11
N ASP A 711 -4.14 44.58 -11.53
CA ASP A 711 -3.81 45.92 -12.04
C ASP A 711 -3.16 46.83 -10.97
N ALA A 712 -3.61 46.72 -9.72
CA ALA A 712 -3.07 47.49 -8.61
C ALA A 712 -1.71 46.98 -8.12
N GLY A 713 -1.36 45.72 -8.42
CA GLY A 713 -0.18 45.04 -7.88
C GLY A 713 -0.30 44.69 -6.39
N HIS A 714 -1.50 44.78 -5.81
CA HIS A 714 -1.75 44.51 -4.39
C HIS A 714 -3.22 44.12 -4.16
N ASP A 715 -3.43 43.05 -3.39
CA ASP A 715 -4.75 42.59 -2.93
C ASP A 715 -5.03 43.10 -1.51
N PRO A 716 -6.00 44.03 -1.34
CA PRO A 716 -6.36 44.56 -0.03
C PRO A 716 -7.18 43.59 0.83
N GLU A 717 -7.71 42.50 0.27
CA GLU A 717 -8.54 41.53 0.98
C GLU A 717 -7.68 40.52 1.74
N PHE A 718 -6.68 39.94 1.07
CA PHE A 718 -5.82 38.90 1.67
C PHE A 718 -4.32 39.26 1.72
N GLY A 719 -3.92 40.40 1.17
CA GLY A 719 -2.52 40.86 1.19
C GLY A 719 -1.62 40.12 0.21
N LYS A 720 -2.16 39.52 -0.86
CA LYS A 720 -1.36 38.99 -1.98
C LYS A 720 -0.71 40.16 -2.74
N ASP A 721 0.59 40.06 -3.01
CA ASP A 721 1.41 41.08 -3.68
C ASP A 721 2.22 40.51 -4.86
N VAL A 722 2.13 39.20 -5.09
CA VAL A 722 2.75 38.50 -6.22
C VAL A 722 1.66 38.08 -7.21
N PHE A 723 1.56 38.78 -8.34
CA PHE A 723 0.62 38.50 -9.43
C PHE A 723 1.35 38.31 -10.77
N ASP A 724 0.70 37.63 -11.70
CA ASP A 724 1.19 37.49 -13.09
C ASP A 724 0.06 37.70 -14.10
N LEU A 725 -0.99 36.86 -14.10
CA LEU A 725 -2.08 36.95 -15.07
C LEU A 725 -3.45 37.26 -14.44
N LYS A 726 -4.31 37.91 -15.24
CA LYS A 726 -5.76 38.08 -15.02
C LYS A 726 -6.55 36.85 -15.47
N VAL A 727 -7.83 36.81 -15.10
CA VAL A 727 -8.83 35.84 -15.58
C VAL A 727 -9.84 36.60 -16.45
N GLU A 728 -9.66 36.62 -17.76
CA GLU A 728 -10.52 37.42 -18.66
C GLU A 728 -10.76 36.79 -20.04
N ILE A 729 -9.92 35.83 -20.45
CA ILE A 729 -9.96 35.25 -21.81
C ILE A 729 -10.59 33.85 -21.78
N PRO A 730 -11.80 33.66 -22.34
CA PRO A 730 -12.42 32.35 -22.40
C PRO A 730 -11.64 31.39 -23.33
N PRO A 731 -11.80 30.07 -23.16
CA PRO A 731 -12.62 29.41 -22.14
C PRO A 731 -12.07 29.55 -20.71
N PHE A 732 -12.97 29.50 -19.73
CA PHE A 732 -12.68 29.51 -18.31
C PHE A 732 -12.73 28.09 -17.75
N TYR A 733 -11.81 27.80 -16.85
CA TYR A 733 -11.62 26.49 -16.25
C TYR A 733 -11.72 26.55 -14.73
N ALA A 734 -12.26 25.49 -14.14
CA ALA A 734 -12.21 25.27 -12.69
C ALA A 734 -11.72 23.86 -12.39
N THR A 735 -10.67 23.77 -11.58
CA THR A 735 -10.09 22.50 -11.16
C THR A 735 -10.39 22.27 -9.67
N PRO A 736 -11.14 21.22 -9.31
CA PRO A 736 -11.43 20.88 -7.91
C PRO A 736 -10.16 20.51 -7.14
N ARG A 737 -10.05 20.98 -5.90
CA ARG A 737 -8.90 20.75 -5.01
C ARG A 737 -9.33 20.55 -3.57
N LYS A 738 -8.58 19.72 -2.84
CA LYS A 738 -8.72 19.47 -1.40
C LYS A 738 -7.33 19.29 -0.78
N PRO A 739 -7.11 19.65 0.49
CA PRO A 739 -5.89 19.26 1.18
C PRO A 739 -5.71 17.74 1.21
N ALA A 740 -4.47 17.28 1.11
CA ALA A 740 -4.12 15.85 1.26
C ALA A 740 -2.90 15.70 2.16
N VAL A 741 -2.88 14.63 2.95
CA VAL A 741 -1.74 14.31 3.83
C VAL A 741 -0.50 14.01 3.00
N HIS A 742 0.65 14.49 3.47
CA HIS A 742 1.90 14.39 2.73
C HIS A 742 3.03 13.79 3.54
N HIS A 743 3.21 14.20 4.80
CA HIS A 743 4.32 13.74 5.63
C HIS A 743 3.96 13.83 7.11
N THR A 744 4.53 12.97 7.93
CA THR A 744 4.38 13.03 9.39
C THR A 744 5.72 13.32 10.03
N MET A 745 5.85 14.49 10.67
CA MET A 745 7.14 14.96 11.18
C MET A 745 7.51 14.33 12.53
N GLY A 746 6.51 13.82 13.24
CA GLY A 746 6.70 13.08 14.48
C GLY A 746 6.99 11.60 14.25
N GLY A 747 7.61 10.98 15.26
CA GLY A 747 7.97 9.57 15.21
C GLY A 747 8.75 9.14 16.44
N LEU A 748 9.53 8.06 16.30
CA LEU A 748 10.41 7.54 17.32
C LEU A 748 11.47 8.57 17.69
N LYS A 749 11.69 8.78 18.98
CA LYS A 749 12.75 9.65 19.47
C LYS A 749 14.11 8.97 19.32
N ILE A 750 15.06 9.69 18.72
CA ILE A 750 16.41 9.18 18.47
C ILE A 750 17.48 10.11 19.04
N ASP A 751 18.67 9.57 19.31
CA ASP A 751 19.87 10.38 19.51
C ASP A 751 20.58 10.70 18.18
N THR A 752 21.67 11.48 18.24
CA THR A 752 22.49 11.87 17.07
C THR A 752 23.16 10.71 16.35
N GLN A 753 23.20 9.54 16.99
CA GLN A 753 23.70 8.28 16.42
C GLN A 753 22.55 7.34 16.04
N THR A 754 21.31 7.85 15.94
CA THR A 754 20.10 7.13 15.53
C THR A 754 19.64 6.00 16.46
N HIS A 755 20.17 5.91 17.69
CA HIS A 755 19.64 4.96 18.67
C HIS A 755 18.22 5.37 19.04
N VAL A 756 17.30 4.42 19.09
CA VAL A 756 15.95 4.69 19.61
C VAL A 756 16.02 4.85 21.13
N LEU A 757 15.39 5.90 21.65
CA LEU A 757 15.38 6.24 23.06
C LEU A 757 14.05 5.83 23.71
N ASP A 758 14.12 5.35 24.95
CA ASP A 758 12.95 5.12 25.79
C ASP A 758 12.47 6.42 26.47
N SER A 759 11.36 6.35 27.21
CA SER A 759 10.77 7.51 27.93
C SER A 759 11.67 8.09 29.03
N LYS A 760 12.75 7.40 29.41
CA LYS A 760 13.77 7.88 30.35
C LYS A 760 15.00 8.45 29.63
N GLY A 761 14.99 8.50 28.30
CA GLY A 761 16.10 8.94 27.48
C GLY A 761 17.24 7.93 27.39
N GLN A 762 17.00 6.66 27.74
CA GLN A 762 17.98 5.59 27.63
C GLN A 762 17.88 4.90 26.27
N LYS A 763 19.01 4.46 25.74
CA LYS A 763 19.07 3.72 24.48
C LYS A 763 18.40 2.35 24.63
N ILE A 764 17.49 2.02 23.72
CA ILE A 764 16.98 0.66 23.60
C ILE A 764 18.04 -0.18 22.88
N SER A 765 18.61 -1.14 23.59
CA SER A 765 19.77 -1.90 23.09
C SER A 765 19.43 -2.65 21.80
N GLY A 766 20.17 -2.38 20.72
CA GLY A 766 20.02 -3.05 19.43
C GLY A 766 18.96 -2.45 18.50
N LEU A 767 18.34 -1.33 18.88
CA LEU A 767 17.29 -0.69 18.09
C LEU A 767 17.70 0.71 17.61
N TYR A 768 17.58 0.92 16.31
CA TYR A 768 17.89 2.19 15.64
C TYR A 768 16.72 2.61 14.75
N ALA A 769 16.62 3.90 14.42
CA ALA A 769 15.59 4.40 13.52
C ALA A 769 16.12 5.53 12.62
N ALA A 770 15.69 5.56 11.35
CA ALA A 770 16.10 6.57 10.38
C ALA A 770 15.01 6.91 9.36
N GLY A 771 14.99 8.16 8.93
CA GLY A 771 13.97 8.70 8.03
C GLY A 771 12.67 9.06 8.74
N GLU A 772 11.55 9.12 8.00
CA GLU A 772 10.25 9.62 8.49
C GLU A 772 9.66 8.83 9.68
N VAL A 773 10.17 7.64 9.98
CA VAL A 773 9.78 6.90 11.20
C VAL A 773 10.34 7.54 12.48
N ALA A 774 11.40 8.35 12.36
CA ALA A 774 12.03 9.07 13.46
C ALA A 774 11.53 10.52 13.54
N GLY A 775 11.33 11.01 14.76
CA GLY A 775 10.85 12.37 15.02
C GLY A 775 11.94 13.31 15.52
N GLY A 776 11.64 14.61 15.53
CA GLY A 776 12.48 15.65 16.14
C GLY A 776 13.39 16.40 15.17
N ILE A 777 13.51 15.97 13.92
CA ILE A 777 14.34 16.63 12.89
C ILE A 777 13.59 17.82 12.28
N HIS A 778 12.44 17.56 11.65
CA HIS A 778 11.66 18.59 10.94
C HIS A 778 10.62 19.30 11.81
N ALA A 779 10.27 18.69 12.95
CA ALA A 779 9.36 19.22 13.96
C ALA A 779 8.00 19.70 13.41
N GLY A 780 7.69 20.99 13.47
CA GLY A 780 6.37 21.51 13.15
C GLY A 780 6.07 21.57 11.65
N ASN A 781 7.09 21.68 10.80
CA ASN A 781 6.91 21.75 9.36
C ASN A 781 8.21 21.43 8.59
N ARG A 782 8.13 20.48 7.65
CA ARG A 782 9.26 20.08 6.83
C ARG A 782 9.43 20.97 5.59
N LEU A 783 10.66 21.44 5.33
CA LEU A 783 10.99 22.11 4.07
C LEU A 783 11.04 21.13 2.89
N GLY A 784 10.62 21.59 1.71
CA GLY A 784 10.77 20.83 0.47
C GLY A 784 12.22 20.40 0.26
N GLY A 785 12.46 19.15 -0.14
CA GLY A 785 13.80 18.57 -0.36
C GLY A 785 14.51 18.02 0.90
N ASN A 786 14.19 18.52 2.11
CA ASN A 786 14.87 18.08 3.34
C ASN A 786 14.54 16.63 3.76
N SER A 787 13.41 16.05 3.34
CA SER A 787 13.13 14.63 3.60
C SER A 787 14.14 13.72 2.90
N LEU A 788 14.58 14.08 1.69
CA LEU A 788 15.60 13.32 0.98
C LEU A 788 16.96 13.45 1.68
N THR A 789 17.31 14.68 2.09
CA THR A 789 18.52 14.92 2.89
C THR A 789 18.55 14.06 4.16
N ASP A 790 17.42 13.99 4.86
CA ASP A 790 17.22 13.20 6.08
C ASP A 790 17.44 11.71 5.82
N ILE A 791 16.66 11.11 4.92
CA ILE A 791 16.72 9.66 4.72
C ILE A 791 18.10 9.18 4.28
N PHE A 792 18.80 9.94 3.43
CA PHE A 792 20.14 9.56 2.97
C PHE A 792 21.19 9.78 4.06
N THR A 793 21.07 10.84 4.86
CA THR A 793 22.03 11.13 5.94
C THR A 793 21.83 10.19 7.13
N PHE A 794 20.64 10.18 7.74
CA PHE A 794 20.37 9.37 8.92
C PHE A 794 20.30 7.88 8.61
N GLY A 795 19.93 7.48 7.38
CA GLY A 795 20.06 6.09 6.95
C GLY A 795 21.51 5.61 7.01
N ARG A 796 22.45 6.42 6.49
CA ARG A 796 23.89 6.10 6.54
C ARG A 796 24.43 6.06 7.98
N ILE A 797 24.04 7.04 8.81
CA ILE A 797 24.43 7.08 10.23
C ILE A 797 23.93 5.84 10.96
N ALA A 798 22.69 5.40 10.71
CA ALA A 798 22.13 4.20 11.34
C ALA A 798 22.90 2.94 10.94
N GLY A 799 23.23 2.78 9.66
CA GLY A 799 24.02 1.65 9.19
C GLY A 799 25.42 1.59 9.80
N LYS A 800 26.12 2.74 9.87
CA LYS A 800 27.44 2.86 10.50
C LYS A 800 27.39 2.59 12.00
N THR A 801 26.42 3.18 12.70
CA THR A 801 26.28 3.06 14.16
C THR A 801 25.95 1.63 14.57
N ALA A 802 24.96 1.00 13.92
CA ALA A 802 24.62 -0.40 14.18
C ALA A 802 25.83 -1.32 13.98
N SER A 803 26.59 -1.12 12.89
CA SER A 803 27.81 -1.89 12.61
C SER A 803 28.90 -1.71 13.66
N HIS A 804 29.07 -0.48 14.15
CA HIS A 804 30.03 -0.13 15.21
C HIS A 804 29.67 -0.79 16.55
N ASP A 805 28.41 -0.68 16.98
CA ASP A 805 27.96 -1.21 18.27
C ASP A 805 28.03 -2.74 18.34
N ILE A 806 27.77 -3.42 17.22
CA ILE A 806 27.98 -4.87 17.09
C ILE A 806 29.44 -5.22 17.43
N ASN A 807 30.41 -4.48 16.89
CA ASN A 807 31.83 -4.72 17.16
C ASN A 807 32.19 -4.47 18.63
N LEU A 808 31.65 -3.41 19.24
CA LEU A 808 31.87 -3.13 20.66
C LEU A 808 31.33 -4.25 21.56
N ARG A 809 30.13 -4.76 21.27
CA ARG A 809 29.49 -5.83 22.06
C ARG A 809 30.21 -7.18 21.93
N MET A 810 30.73 -7.51 20.75
CA MET A 810 31.54 -8.73 20.59
C MET A 810 32.83 -8.66 21.42
N ASN A 811 33.45 -7.49 21.49
CA ASN A 811 34.69 -7.29 22.26
C ASN A 811 34.47 -7.34 23.78
N THR A 812 33.35 -6.82 24.30
CA THR A 812 33.02 -6.91 25.74
C THR A 812 32.71 -8.34 26.14
N ASN A 813 31.96 -9.10 25.34
CA ASN A 813 31.68 -10.51 25.58
C ASN A 813 32.93 -11.39 25.56
N HIS A 814 33.91 -11.08 24.70
CA HIS A 814 35.18 -11.81 24.66
C HIS A 814 36.05 -11.53 25.91
N ARG A 815 35.97 -10.33 26.48
CA ARG A 815 36.65 -9.97 27.74
C ARG A 815 35.97 -10.54 28.99
N ALA A 816 34.65 -10.73 28.98
CA ALA A 816 33.91 -11.32 30.10
C ALA A 816 34.02 -12.86 30.17
N LYS A 817 34.41 -13.52 29.07
CA LYS A 817 34.64 -14.97 28.98
C LYS A 817 36.11 -15.38 29.23
N LYS A 818 37.01 -14.43 29.46
CA LYS A 818 38.39 -14.64 29.93
C LYS A 818 38.48 -14.21 31.38
#